data_AF-A0A6H2DT22-F1
#
_entry.id   AF-A0A6H2DT22-F1
#
_cell.length_a   1.000
_cell.length_b   1.000
_cell.length_c   1.000
_cell.angle_alpha   90.00
_cell.angle_beta   90.00
_cell.angle_gamma   90.00
#
_symmetry.space_group_name_H-M   'P 1'
#
loop_
_entity.id
_entity.type
_entity.pdbx_description
1 polymer ?
#
loop_
_entity_poly.entity_id
_entity_poly.type
_entity_poly.pdbx_seq_one_letter_code
_entity_poly.pdbx_strand_id
1 'polypeptide(L)'
;MKKQRKWRLFSLKNLLISTLFTAPILLIACGEKEASQKPNKPVDKKTQPSNPGDKTPNNPGGNSDKSEQKPILDETTSVLYNSDNTPKQLTKETLEQLPIVLKNIDGFSDISNLSIDSVGEELDKIIFQTTNLKDNELINIKVENKKYVDGNHESSLNQGKLIFTLDISSKNDPTISIQKDVEISGFRQSRSSEINLNWAQRFAPSTREEFIKYFKEDNYQRFETDSKKYLTALESQLAYLQGKDSFDLASWRSDVHRTEQNIEKYNKVAKELHLDTYNDALKKGFSMPVYKQDGEVEGIKLYDPSEVPKGPAWWDVINRNENQTNGLARYIPNEKYKDAALQTYTVKFAHPATIDQINPDELQAFLASQGPDGNRMQKTARGTMWILDYEIPKDGHQPTKWYFGTNNHVVEEYKKDATQFTLTVLKPSVGIRTKLRTAKGATDESYITADFSRDKLISGAKNDHPDKKADYISPSDYGIPGVRIVYRATDYLSTSPKDYLSEVDKNNEKYKDAEEFLDFAVMEVDFSKFTVPSEYSSRDDYIKAITNDYYNKTEKHIKFLKTSYLKDYSRADTQLADLDTSKSPNTDQLFIVGYPQATGDYFLDKYQDEYDYKLNKQGFSLWMNSDASFYNALYNDENNPNSPINQKANKGNYLSLNIGYRSFGDKPGLTDAFIATPKVGKELHKSTIMSNPMRTEKITQEVEENGKKVVKELGELPVANTKRYIAFGLEYLPRHYAPVGGASGSSIRNQNNELVGVYFASNETAKTGLAVAFRSEGFDYKGLYGKYNLPQYDLIYGGGKNQKTSFRQALQTIYGDNFKTSLFKNGVNQIPEEFKFKNTNSN
;
A
#
# COMPACT_ATOMS: atom_id res chain seq x y z
N MET A 1 -52.09 15.47 -24.88
CA MET A 1 -51.48 16.15 -26.05
C MET A 1 -50.03 15.69 -26.17
N LYS A 2 -49.70 15.10 -27.32
CA LYS A 2 -48.44 14.39 -27.63
C LYS A 2 -47.24 15.34 -27.64
N LYS A 3 -46.17 15.03 -26.88
CA LYS A 3 -44.83 15.64 -27.06
C LYS A 3 -43.94 14.70 -27.87
N GLN A 4 -43.46 15.20 -28.99
CA GLN A 4 -42.55 14.53 -29.92
C GLN A 4 -41.17 14.29 -29.28
N ARG A 5 -40.66 13.06 -29.40
CA ARG A 5 -39.27 12.67 -29.10
C ARG A 5 -38.46 12.79 -30.40
N LYS A 6 -37.51 13.72 -30.48
CA LYS A 6 -36.50 13.76 -31.54
C LYS A 6 -35.40 12.74 -31.22
N TRP A 7 -35.25 11.73 -32.06
CA TRP A 7 -34.07 10.86 -32.12
C TRP A 7 -32.97 11.58 -32.90
N ARG A 8 -31.78 11.72 -32.31
CA ARG A 8 -30.54 12.00 -33.06
C ARG A 8 -29.80 10.67 -33.19
N LEU A 9 -29.66 10.20 -34.43
CA LEU A 9 -28.73 9.13 -34.78
C LEU A 9 -27.29 9.64 -34.54
N PHE A 10 -26.52 8.91 -33.73
CA PHE A 10 -25.07 8.98 -33.77
C PHE A 10 -24.55 7.84 -34.64
N SER A 11 -23.87 8.18 -35.72
CA SER A 11 -23.12 7.24 -36.54
C SER A 11 -21.95 6.68 -35.74
N LEU A 12 -21.88 5.36 -35.59
CA LEU A 12 -20.66 4.68 -35.17
C LEU A 12 -19.58 4.90 -36.23
N LYS A 13 -18.51 5.61 -35.87
CA LYS A 13 -17.19 5.46 -36.50
C LYS A 13 -16.32 4.69 -35.53
N ASN A 14 -15.77 3.59 -36.03
CA ASN A 14 -14.76 2.75 -35.39
C ASN A 14 -13.64 3.60 -34.80
N LEU A 15 -13.48 3.53 -33.48
CA LEU A 15 -12.26 3.90 -32.78
C LEU A 15 -11.83 2.68 -31.96
N LEU A 16 -10.67 2.13 -32.33
CA LEU A 16 -9.85 1.28 -31.48
C LEU A 16 -9.54 2.06 -30.20
N ILE A 17 -10.35 1.88 -29.16
CA ILE A 17 -10.07 2.41 -27.83
C ILE A 17 -9.22 1.36 -27.13
N SER A 18 -7.93 1.64 -27.01
CA SER A 18 -7.05 0.99 -26.03
C SER A 18 -7.71 1.10 -24.65
N THR A 19 -7.87 -0.03 -23.98
CA THR A 19 -8.49 -0.17 -22.65
C THR A 19 -7.77 0.72 -21.61
N LEU A 20 -8.28 1.93 -21.42
CA LEU A 20 -8.00 2.81 -20.30
C LEU A 20 -8.98 2.44 -19.18
N PHE A 21 -8.57 1.58 -18.25
CA PHE A 21 -9.30 1.43 -17.01
C PHE A 21 -8.89 2.56 -16.05
N THR A 22 -9.80 3.50 -15.91
CA THR A 22 -9.82 4.52 -14.88
C THR A 22 -10.33 3.91 -13.58
N ALA A 23 -9.42 3.57 -12.66
CA ALA A 23 -9.78 3.51 -11.25
C ALA A 23 -9.58 4.91 -10.66
N PRO A 24 -10.53 5.46 -9.87
CA PRO A 24 -10.25 6.66 -9.09
C PRO A 24 -9.06 6.38 -8.18
N ILE A 25 -7.98 7.12 -8.37
CA ILE A 25 -6.77 7.07 -7.54
C ILE A 25 -7.16 7.47 -6.13
N LEU A 26 -7.07 6.52 -5.21
CA LEU A 26 -7.11 6.76 -3.78
C LEU A 26 -5.79 6.26 -3.23
N LEU A 27 -4.90 7.18 -2.85
CA LEU A 27 -4.08 6.87 -1.69
C LEU A 27 -5.03 6.74 -0.52
N ILE A 28 -5.06 5.54 0.04
CA ILE A 28 -5.84 5.24 1.21
C ILE A 28 -5.00 5.70 2.41
N ALA A 29 -5.20 6.95 2.84
CA ALA A 29 -4.97 7.31 4.23
C ALA A 29 -6.15 6.71 5.03
N CYS A 30 -5.85 5.85 6.00
CA CYS A 30 -6.83 4.98 6.64
C CYS A 30 -7.98 5.75 7.30
N GLY A 31 -9.21 5.34 6.96
CA GLY A 31 -10.47 5.64 7.64
C GLY A 31 -11.52 4.68 7.08
N GLU A 32 -11.74 3.53 7.72
CA GLU A 32 -12.62 2.48 7.21
C GLU A 32 -14.11 2.85 7.32
N LYS A 33 -14.82 2.72 6.20
CA LYS A 33 -16.28 2.63 6.13
C LYS A 33 -16.66 1.16 5.97
N GLU A 34 -17.27 0.53 6.98
CA GLU A 34 -17.89 -0.79 6.85
C GLU A 34 -19.40 -0.69 6.66
N ALA A 35 -19.96 -1.63 5.88
CA ALA A 35 -21.40 -1.79 5.63
C ALA A 35 -21.96 -2.96 6.45
N SER A 36 -23.12 -2.74 7.09
CA SER A 36 -23.79 -3.65 8.03
C SER A 36 -24.41 -4.91 7.41
N GLN A 37 -24.34 -6.05 8.11
CA GLN A 37 -25.07 -7.29 7.80
C GLN A 37 -26.31 -7.51 8.69
N LYS A 38 -27.35 -8.13 8.12
CA LYS A 38 -28.52 -8.72 8.82
C LYS A 38 -28.26 -10.18 9.23
N PRO A 39 -28.93 -10.70 10.28
CA PRO A 39 -28.65 -12.01 10.86
C PRO A 39 -29.41 -13.13 10.15
N ASN A 40 -28.78 -14.30 9.98
CA ASN A 40 -29.49 -15.54 9.69
C ASN A 40 -29.04 -16.69 10.62
N LYS A 41 -30.04 -17.44 11.08
CA LYS A 41 -30.00 -18.57 12.02
C LYS A 41 -29.58 -19.89 11.36
N PRO A 42 -29.21 -20.93 12.15
CA PRO A 42 -28.33 -22.02 11.74
C PRO A 42 -29.07 -23.22 11.12
N VAL A 43 -28.35 -24.02 10.33
CA VAL A 43 -28.78 -25.35 9.90
C VAL A 43 -27.68 -26.38 10.21
N ASP A 44 -28.16 -27.53 10.68
CA ASP A 44 -27.46 -28.59 11.41
C ASP A 44 -26.48 -29.47 10.62
N LYS A 45 -25.63 -30.13 11.43
CA LYS A 45 -24.61 -31.15 11.12
C LYS A 45 -25.13 -32.43 10.46
N LYS A 46 -24.25 -33.05 9.65
CA LYS A 46 -23.85 -34.49 9.55
C LYS A 46 -23.30 -34.70 8.12
N THR A 47 -22.23 -35.43 7.79
CA THR A 47 -21.54 -36.59 8.37
C THR A 47 -20.22 -36.79 7.60
N GLN A 48 -19.13 -37.20 8.28
CA GLN A 48 -17.96 -37.87 7.67
C GLN A 48 -18.34 -39.30 7.22
N PRO A 49 -17.66 -39.92 6.22
CA PRO A 49 -16.43 -40.71 6.48
C PRO A 49 -15.41 -40.70 5.30
N SER A 50 -14.09 -40.67 5.54
CA SER A 50 -13.11 -41.79 5.64
C SER A 50 -12.14 -41.86 4.44
N ASN A 51 -10.83 -41.74 4.74
CA ASN A 51 -9.70 -42.15 3.88
C ASN A 51 -9.72 -43.67 3.63
N PRO A 52 -9.26 -44.14 2.47
CA PRO A 52 -7.88 -44.65 2.33
C PRO A 52 -7.26 -44.17 0.99
N GLY A 53 -5.96 -44.09 0.75
CA GLY A 53 -4.79 -44.82 1.22
C GLY A 53 -3.75 -44.73 0.08
N ASP A 54 -2.47 -44.80 0.44
CA ASP A 54 -1.30 -44.71 -0.43
C ASP A 54 -1.42 -45.34 -1.82
N LYS A 55 -0.84 -44.64 -2.81
CA LYS A 55 0.16 -45.20 -3.74
C LYS A 55 0.71 -44.10 -4.67
N THR A 56 1.90 -43.62 -4.34
CA THR A 56 2.86 -43.11 -5.31
C THR A 56 3.20 -44.18 -6.35
N PRO A 57 3.38 -43.80 -7.62
CA PRO A 57 4.48 -44.34 -8.39
C PRO A 57 5.40 -43.23 -8.91
N ASN A 58 6.68 -43.39 -8.58
CA ASN A 58 7.83 -42.83 -9.27
C ASN A 58 7.69 -42.95 -10.80
N ASN A 59 8.07 -41.91 -11.55
CA ASN A 59 9.04 -42.02 -12.64
C ASN A 59 9.51 -40.64 -13.16
N PRO A 60 10.57 -40.56 -13.99
CA PRO A 60 11.79 -39.84 -13.66
C PRO A 60 12.00 -38.57 -14.50
N GLY A 61 13.07 -37.83 -14.17
CA GLY A 61 13.45 -36.61 -14.86
C GLY A 61 13.69 -36.76 -16.37
N GLY A 62 13.49 -35.64 -17.06
CA GLY A 62 13.77 -35.49 -18.48
C GLY A 62 13.46 -34.06 -18.92
N ASN A 63 14.44 -33.19 -18.74
CA ASN A 63 14.45 -31.84 -19.30
C ASN A 63 14.43 -31.96 -20.83
N SER A 64 13.44 -31.37 -21.50
CA SER A 64 13.56 -31.05 -22.91
C SER A 64 12.81 -29.76 -23.21
N ASP A 65 13.60 -28.73 -23.51
CA ASP A 65 13.20 -27.53 -24.21
C ASP A 65 12.37 -27.90 -25.44
N LYS A 66 11.13 -27.42 -25.48
CA LYS A 66 10.44 -27.13 -26.74
C LYS A 66 9.83 -25.74 -26.61
N SER A 67 10.55 -24.77 -27.17
CA SER A 67 9.99 -23.49 -27.55
C SER A 67 8.84 -23.72 -28.53
N GLU A 68 7.59 -23.60 -28.09
CA GLU A 68 6.44 -23.53 -28.98
C GLU A 68 6.47 -22.17 -29.71
N GLN A 69 6.88 -22.18 -30.97
CA GLN A 69 6.71 -21.05 -31.88
C GLN A 69 5.21 -20.81 -32.10
N LYS A 70 4.71 -19.60 -31.81
CA LYS A 70 3.38 -19.16 -32.23
C LYS A 70 3.27 -19.25 -33.76
N PRO A 71 2.19 -19.82 -34.34
CA PRO A 71 2.01 -19.85 -35.79
C PRO A 71 1.90 -18.42 -36.34
N ILE A 72 2.62 -18.12 -37.40
CA ILE A 72 2.46 -16.88 -38.16
C ILE A 72 1.14 -16.97 -38.92
N LEU A 73 0.18 -16.11 -38.58
CA LEU A 73 -1.11 -15.98 -39.29
C LEU A 73 -0.84 -15.47 -40.73
N ASP A 74 -1.62 -15.95 -41.71
CA ASP A 74 -1.57 -15.67 -43.16
C ASP A 74 -0.56 -16.43 -44.06
N GLU A 75 0.31 -17.32 -43.53
CA GLU A 75 1.18 -18.18 -44.38
C GLU A 75 0.68 -19.64 -44.53
N THR A 76 -0.40 -20.03 -43.85
CA THR A 76 -0.93 -21.41 -43.89
C THR A 76 -1.86 -21.63 -45.09
N THR A 77 -1.72 -22.74 -45.81
CA THR A 77 -2.63 -23.13 -46.91
C THR A 77 -4.09 -23.17 -46.46
N SER A 78 -4.98 -22.54 -47.22
CA SER A 78 -6.43 -22.55 -46.94
C SER A 78 -7.01 -23.96 -47.09
N VAL A 79 -7.88 -24.35 -46.16
CA VAL A 79 -8.60 -25.63 -46.22
C VAL A 79 -9.82 -25.51 -47.13
N LEU A 80 -10.50 -24.36 -47.12
CA LEU A 80 -11.78 -24.15 -47.79
C LEU A 80 -11.67 -23.53 -49.19
N TYR A 81 -10.48 -23.15 -49.63
CA TYR A 81 -10.22 -22.66 -50.98
C TYR A 81 -9.31 -23.60 -51.76
N ASN A 82 -9.52 -23.66 -53.07
CA ASN A 82 -8.63 -24.30 -54.02
C ASN A 82 -7.37 -23.44 -54.25
N SER A 83 -6.35 -24.02 -54.89
CA SER A 83 -5.11 -23.32 -55.23
C SER A 83 -5.31 -22.13 -56.19
N ASP A 84 -6.43 -22.08 -56.90
CA ASP A 84 -6.85 -20.98 -57.76
C ASP A 84 -7.71 -19.91 -57.05
N ASN A 85 -7.80 -19.94 -55.71
CA ASN A 85 -8.66 -19.10 -54.87
C ASN A 85 -10.17 -19.25 -55.12
N THR A 86 -10.64 -20.34 -55.72
CA THR A 86 -12.08 -20.65 -55.75
C THR A 86 -12.52 -21.34 -54.45
N PRO A 87 -13.70 -21.00 -53.86
CA PRO A 87 -14.24 -21.72 -52.71
C PRO A 87 -14.51 -23.19 -53.03
N LYS A 88 -14.06 -24.11 -52.17
CA LYS A 88 -14.46 -25.52 -52.21
C LYS A 88 -15.90 -25.66 -51.73
N GLN A 89 -16.53 -26.77 -52.07
CA GLN A 89 -17.80 -27.16 -51.47
C GLN A 89 -17.58 -27.48 -49.98
N LEU A 90 -18.27 -26.76 -49.08
CA LEU A 90 -18.19 -27.03 -47.65
C LEU A 90 -18.91 -28.34 -47.33
N THR A 91 -18.23 -29.25 -46.64
CA THR A 91 -18.78 -30.47 -46.04
C THR A 91 -18.40 -30.53 -44.56
N LYS A 92 -19.07 -31.39 -43.78
CA LYS A 92 -18.69 -31.60 -42.37
C LYS A 92 -17.23 -32.01 -42.22
N GLU A 93 -16.73 -32.88 -43.11
CA GLU A 93 -15.34 -33.34 -43.14
C GLU A 93 -14.36 -32.17 -43.37
N THR A 94 -14.67 -31.24 -44.28
CA THR A 94 -13.83 -30.05 -44.51
C THR A 94 -13.84 -29.09 -43.33
N LEU A 95 -14.97 -28.98 -42.61
CA LEU A 95 -15.06 -28.17 -41.39
C LEU A 95 -14.25 -28.80 -40.24
N GLU A 96 -14.23 -30.13 -40.12
CA GLU A 96 -13.48 -30.85 -39.09
C GLU A 96 -11.96 -30.63 -39.20
N GLN A 97 -11.47 -30.52 -40.45
CA GLN A 97 -10.06 -30.31 -40.78
C GLN A 97 -9.58 -28.86 -40.54
N LEU A 98 -10.47 -27.92 -40.21
CA LEU A 98 -10.08 -26.53 -39.99
C LEU A 98 -9.12 -26.39 -38.79
N PRO A 99 -7.96 -25.74 -38.99
CA PRO A 99 -7.08 -25.34 -37.90
C PRO A 99 -7.67 -24.12 -37.19
N ILE A 100 -8.26 -24.33 -36.02
CA ILE A 100 -8.93 -23.29 -35.23
C ILE A 100 -8.00 -22.84 -34.09
N VAL A 101 -7.86 -21.53 -33.94
CA VAL A 101 -7.08 -20.89 -32.88
C VAL A 101 -7.93 -19.85 -32.14
N LEU A 102 -7.66 -19.69 -30.86
CA LEU A 102 -8.27 -18.64 -30.06
C LEU A 102 -7.70 -17.28 -30.49
N LYS A 103 -8.56 -16.34 -30.85
CA LYS A 103 -8.19 -14.97 -31.26
C LYS A 103 -8.04 -14.05 -30.06
N ASN A 104 -9.06 -14.00 -29.21
CA ASN A 104 -9.08 -13.23 -27.98
C ASN A 104 -10.23 -13.68 -27.06
N ILE A 105 -10.13 -13.30 -25.78
CA ILE A 105 -11.19 -13.43 -24.77
C ILE A 105 -11.46 -12.02 -24.22
N ASP A 106 -12.68 -11.52 -24.38
CA ASP A 106 -13.08 -10.18 -23.94
C ASP A 106 -12.10 -9.08 -24.40
N GLY A 107 -11.61 -9.19 -25.65
CA GLY A 107 -10.64 -8.28 -26.23
C GLY A 107 -9.17 -8.55 -25.86
N PHE A 108 -8.86 -9.50 -24.99
CA PHE A 108 -7.49 -9.90 -24.63
C PHE A 108 -6.95 -11.01 -25.53
N SER A 109 -5.90 -10.73 -26.30
CA SER A 109 -5.25 -11.70 -27.20
C SER A 109 -4.13 -12.51 -26.54
N ASP A 110 -3.57 -12.04 -25.42
CA ASP A 110 -2.53 -12.75 -24.66
C ASP A 110 -3.14 -13.47 -23.45
N ILE A 111 -3.55 -14.71 -23.67
CA ILE A 111 -4.17 -15.55 -22.64
C ILE A 111 -3.23 -16.00 -21.52
N SER A 112 -1.90 -15.83 -21.69
CA SER A 112 -0.93 -16.15 -20.63
C SER A 112 -1.07 -15.28 -19.38
N ASN A 113 -1.81 -14.18 -19.51
CA ASN A 113 -2.15 -13.27 -18.43
C ASN A 113 -3.51 -13.54 -17.79
N LEU A 114 -4.33 -14.42 -18.38
CA LEU A 114 -5.64 -14.82 -17.90
C LEU A 114 -5.52 -16.14 -17.12
N SER A 115 -6.09 -16.22 -15.93
CA SER A 115 -6.38 -17.54 -15.34
C SER A 115 -7.68 -18.09 -15.91
N ILE A 116 -7.92 -19.39 -15.72
CA ILE A 116 -9.18 -20.00 -16.14
C ILE A 116 -10.41 -19.35 -15.48
N ASP A 117 -10.24 -18.78 -14.28
CA ASP A 117 -11.28 -18.06 -13.53
C ASP A 117 -11.53 -16.65 -14.07
N SER A 118 -10.56 -16.09 -14.81
CA SER A 118 -10.71 -14.79 -15.48
C SER A 118 -11.61 -14.89 -16.72
N VAL A 119 -11.80 -16.11 -17.24
CA VAL A 119 -12.69 -16.38 -18.38
C VAL A 119 -14.12 -16.43 -17.85
N GLY A 120 -14.86 -15.35 -18.05
CA GLY A 120 -16.27 -15.23 -17.63
C GLY A 120 -17.20 -16.26 -18.28
N GLU A 121 -18.49 -16.16 -17.97
CA GLU A 121 -19.56 -17.01 -18.56
C GLU A 121 -20.19 -16.38 -19.82
N GLU A 122 -19.78 -15.18 -20.20
CA GLU A 122 -20.22 -14.47 -21.41
C GLU A 122 -19.51 -15.05 -22.65
N LEU A 123 -20.05 -16.13 -23.20
CA LEU A 123 -19.43 -16.91 -24.29
C LEU A 123 -19.26 -16.11 -25.60
N ASP A 124 -20.07 -15.07 -25.83
CA ASP A 124 -20.00 -14.19 -27.01
C ASP A 124 -18.75 -13.31 -27.04
N LYS A 125 -18.10 -13.13 -25.88
CA LYS A 125 -16.81 -12.43 -25.76
C LYS A 125 -15.60 -13.30 -26.10
N ILE A 126 -15.78 -14.59 -26.35
CA ILE A 126 -14.71 -15.54 -26.65
C ILE A 126 -14.67 -15.76 -28.16
N ILE A 127 -13.63 -15.25 -28.81
CA ILE A 127 -13.55 -15.22 -30.27
C ILE A 127 -12.49 -16.20 -30.75
N PHE A 128 -12.91 -17.14 -31.61
CA PHE A 128 -12.05 -18.07 -32.33
C PHE A 128 -11.96 -17.68 -33.81
N GLN A 129 -10.88 -18.11 -34.45
CA GLN A 129 -10.67 -17.93 -35.89
C GLN A 129 -9.85 -19.08 -36.47
N THR A 130 -9.85 -19.23 -37.79
CA THR A 130 -8.93 -20.13 -38.49
C THR A 130 -7.53 -19.52 -38.60
N THR A 131 -6.50 -20.36 -38.79
CA THR A 131 -5.12 -19.87 -39.03
C THR A 131 -4.96 -19.15 -40.38
N ASN A 132 -5.76 -19.52 -41.38
CA ASN A 132 -5.87 -18.80 -42.65
C ASN A 132 -7.11 -17.90 -42.62
N LEU A 133 -6.93 -16.57 -42.71
CA LEU A 133 -8.04 -15.64 -42.52
C LEU A 133 -9.13 -15.71 -43.60
N LYS A 134 -8.81 -16.19 -44.81
CA LYS A 134 -9.80 -16.37 -45.89
C LYS A 134 -10.84 -17.43 -45.55
N ASP A 135 -10.45 -18.50 -44.84
CA ASP A 135 -11.39 -19.55 -44.44
C ASP A 135 -12.52 -19.00 -43.54
N ASN A 136 -12.23 -17.96 -42.73
CA ASN A 136 -13.24 -17.30 -41.89
C ASN A 136 -14.34 -16.59 -42.72
N GLU A 137 -14.11 -16.29 -44.00
CA GLU A 137 -15.11 -15.64 -44.86
C GLU A 137 -16.31 -16.56 -45.12
N LEU A 138 -16.11 -17.88 -45.12
CA LEU A 138 -17.11 -18.89 -45.49
C LEU A 138 -17.81 -19.56 -44.30
N ILE A 139 -17.34 -19.35 -43.08
CA ILE A 139 -17.85 -20.01 -41.87
C ILE A 139 -18.23 -19.03 -40.76
N ASN A 140 -19.09 -19.48 -39.85
CA ASN A 140 -19.33 -18.88 -38.55
C ASN A 140 -18.77 -19.80 -37.46
N ILE A 141 -18.14 -19.24 -36.45
CA ILE A 141 -17.68 -19.96 -35.26
C ILE A 141 -18.38 -19.34 -34.05
N LYS A 142 -19.10 -20.16 -33.27
CA LYS A 142 -19.76 -19.76 -32.04
C LYS A 142 -19.30 -20.65 -30.89
N VAL A 143 -19.06 -20.06 -29.73
CA VAL A 143 -18.74 -20.83 -28.51
C VAL A 143 -20.06 -21.23 -27.84
N GLU A 144 -20.29 -22.53 -27.71
CA GLU A 144 -21.50 -23.08 -27.09
C GLU A 144 -21.30 -23.41 -25.61
N ASN A 145 -20.07 -23.80 -25.23
CA ASN A 145 -19.79 -24.16 -23.85
C ASN A 145 -18.31 -23.99 -23.50
N LYS A 146 -18.04 -23.82 -22.19
CA LYS A 146 -16.73 -23.84 -21.56
C LYS A 146 -16.70 -25.00 -20.58
N LYS A 147 -15.69 -25.87 -20.69
CA LYS A 147 -15.53 -27.07 -19.87
C LYS A 147 -14.16 -27.07 -19.19
N TYR A 148 -14.12 -27.74 -18.04
CA TYR A 148 -12.89 -28.06 -17.34
C TYR A 148 -12.28 -29.36 -17.89
N VAL A 149 -10.95 -29.42 -17.97
CA VAL A 149 -10.18 -30.64 -18.21
C VAL A 149 -10.60 -31.70 -17.19
N ASP A 150 -10.95 -32.89 -17.68
CA ASP A 150 -11.49 -34.02 -16.91
C ASP A 150 -12.75 -33.70 -16.09
N GLY A 151 -13.47 -32.62 -16.44
CA GLY A 151 -14.60 -32.13 -15.64
C GLY A 151 -14.19 -31.54 -14.28
N ASN A 152 -12.90 -31.30 -14.05
CA ASN A 152 -12.36 -30.86 -12.77
C ASN A 152 -11.70 -29.47 -12.90
N HIS A 153 -12.26 -28.51 -12.17
CA HIS A 153 -11.75 -27.13 -12.11
C HIS A 153 -10.29 -27.06 -11.66
N GLU A 154 -9.91 -27.81 -10.63
CA GLU A 154 -8.53 -27.84 -10.11
C GLU A 154 -7.56 -28.44 -11.13
N SER A 155 -7.97 -29.49 -11.86
CA SER A 155 -7.16 -30.05 -12.94
C SER A 155 -6.89 -29.00 -14.04
N SER A 156 -7.92 -28.25 -14.41
CA SER A 156 -7.82 -27.17 -15.40
C SER A 156 -6.91 -26.04 -14.94
N LEU A 157 -7.04 -25.64 -13.67
CA LEU A 157 -6.29 -24.56 -13.06
C LEU A 157 -4.81 -24.89 -12.98
N ASN A 158 -4.47 -26.08 -12.49
CA ASN A 158 -3.08 -26.54 -12.34
C ASN A 158 -2.41 -26.78 -13.69
N GLN A 159 -3.18 -27.15 -14.73
CA GLN A 159 -2.65 -27.32 -16.08
C GLN A 159 -2.60 -26.02 -16.88
N GLY A 160 -3.37 -24.99 -16.50
CA GLY A 160 -3.51 -23.75 -17.27
C GLY A 160 -4.25 -24.00 -18.58
N LYS A 161 -5.35 -24.77 -18.52
CA LYS A 161 -6.09 -25.26 -19.69
C LYS A 161 -7.60 -25.11 -19.54
N LEU A 162 -8.28 -24.83 -20.64
CA LEU A 162 -9.74 -24.88 -20.75
C LEU A 162 -10.14 -25.56 -22.06
N ILE A 163 -11.30 -26.21 -22.07
CA ILE A 163 -11.88 -26.80 -23.27
C ILE A 163 -13.09 -25.96 -23.69
N PHE A 164 -13.14 -25.53 -24.95
CA PHE A 164 -14.26 -24.80 -25.51
C PHE A 164 -14.99 -25.66 -26.54
N THR A 165 -16.30 -25.81 -26.38
CA THR A 165 -17.15 -26.45 -27.39
C THR A 165 -17.55 -25.39 -28.40
N LEU A 166 -17.11 -25.56 -29.65
CA LEU A 166 -17.38 -24.65 -30.76
C LEU A 166 -18.44 -25.24 -31.69
N ASP A 167 -19.43 -24.45 -32.06
CA ASP A 167 -20.28 -24.69 -33.23
C ASP A 167 -19.68 -23.98 -34.44
N ILE A 168 -19.29 -24.76 -35.45
CA ILE A 168 -18.72 -24.27 -36.71
C ILE A 168 -19.71 -24.57 -37.81
N SER A 169 -20.26 -23.54 -38.45
CA SER A 169 -21.28 -23.66 -39.49
C SER A 169 -20.90 -22.91 -40.76
N SER A 170 -21.34 -23.40 -41.91
CA SER A 170 -21.23 -22.67 -43.17
C SER A 170 -22.12 -21.42 -43.15
N LYS A 171 -21.59 -20.29 -43.62
CA LYS A 171 -22.36 -19.04 -43.78
C LYS A 171 -23.41 -19.13 -44.88
N ASN A 172 -23.14 -19.91 -45.92
CA ASN A 172 -24.01 -20.03 -47.09
C ASN A 172 -25.06 -21.13 -46.93
N ASP A 173 -24.79 -22.12 -46.08
CA ASP A 173 -25.73 -23.19 -45.74
C ASP A 173 -25.55 -23.62 -44.27
N PRO A 174 -26.27 -22.98 -43.32
CA PRO A 174 -26.14 -23.28 -41.90
C PRO A 174 -26.49 -24.72 -41.50
N THR A 175 -27.11 -25.52 -42.38
CA THR A 175 -27.37 -26.96 -42.12
C THR A 175 -26.08 -27.79 -42.13
N ILE A 176 -25.02 -27.25 -42.74
CA ILE A 176 -23.67 -27.82 -42.72
C ILE A 176 -22.95 -27.23 -41.49
N SER A 177 -23.09 -27.92 -40.36
CA SER A 177 -22.41 -27.57 -39.11
C SER A 177 -21.79 -28.78 -38.40
N ILE A 178 -20.80 -28.49 -37.55
CA ILE A 178 -20.15 -29.45 -36.66
C ILE A 178 -19.99 -28.84 -35.26
N GLN A 179 -19.93 -29.69 -34.25
CA GLN A 179 -19.45 -29.31 -32.92
C GLN A 179 -18.05 -29.87 -32.70
N LYS A 180 -17.14 -29.02 -32.21
CA LYS A 180 -15.74 -29.38 -31.99
C LYS A 180 -15.28 -28.86 -30.64
N ASP A 181 -14.78 -29.75 -29.80
CA ASP A 181 -14.08 -29.36 -28.57
C ASP A 181 -12.64 -28.96 -28.91
N VAL A 182 -12.24 -27.77 -28.49
CA VAL A 182 -10.89 -27.23 -28.67
C VAL A 182 -10.29 -26.97 -27.30
N GLU A 183 -9.23 -27.72 -26.97
CA GLU A 183 -8.42 -27.48 -25.77
C GLU A 183 -7.49 -26.28 -26.03
N ILE A 184 -7.57 -25.29 -25.17
CA ILE A 184 -6.68 -24.14 -25.16
C ILE A 184 -5.80 -24.21 -23.91
N SER A 185 -4.49 -24.29 -24.14
CA SER A 185 -3.45 -24.24 -23.13
C SER A 185 -2.81 -22.86 -23.06
N GLY A 186 -2.01 -22.65 -22.02
CA GLY A 186 -1.27 -21.41 -21.84
C GLY A 186 -2.01 -20.37 -21.01
N PHE A 187 -3.14 -20.71 -20.38
CA PHE A 187 -3.68 -19.89 -19.30
C PHE A 187 -2.73 -19.89 -18.11
N ARG A 188 -2.75 -18.78 -17.36
CA ARG A 188 -1.98 -18.62 -16.14
C ARG A 188 -2.44 -19.63 -15.09
N GLN A 189 -1.51 -20.44 -14.58
CA GLN A 189 -1.71 -21.37 -13.45
C GLN A 189 -1.77 -20.63 -12.11
N SER A 190 -2.53 -19.53 -12.04
CA SER A 190 -2.70 -18.72 -10.84
C SER A 190 -4.14 -18.84 -10.37
N ARG A 191 -4.30 -19.02 -9.07
CA ARG A 191 -5.59 -19.11 -8.38
C ARG A 191 -6.29 -17.75 -8.20
N SER A 192 -5.70 -16.68 -8.74
CA SER A 192 -6.33 -15.36 -8.83
C SER A 192 -6.98 -15.16 -10.20
N SER A 193 -8.22 -14.68 -10.19
CA SER A 193 -8.99 -14.30 -11.39
C SER A 193 -8.56 -12.96 -11.99
N GLU A 194 -7.49 -12.34 -11.50
CA GLU A 194 -7.11 -10.99 -11.91
C GLU A 194 -6.06 -10.98 -13.01
N ILE A 195 -6.31 -10.23 -14.07
CA ILE A 195 -5.44 -10.15 -15.24
C ILE A 195 -4.10 -9.49 -14.86
N ASN A 196 -2.98 -10.06 -15.32
CA ASN A 196 -1.67 -9.39 -15.24
C ASN A 196 -1.44 -8.58 -16.53
N LEU A 197 -1.37 -7.26 -16.46
CA LEU A 197 -1.28 -6.43 -17.67
C LEU A 197 0.15 -6.25 -18.18
N ASN A 198 1.15 -6.70 -17.41
CA ASN A 198 2.58 -6.66 -17.71
C ASN A 198 3.04 -5.28 -18.21
N TRP A 199 2.52 -4.23 -17.57
CA TRP A 199 2.72 -2.82 -17.90
C TRP A 199 4.19 -2.43 -17.88
N ALA A 200 4.98 -3.05 -16.99
CA ALA A 200 6.43 -2.85 -16.89
C ALA A 200 7.17 -2.98 -18.22
N GLN A 201 6.77 -3.92 -19.09
CA GLN A 201 7.47 -4.15 -20.35
C GLN A 201 7.46 -2.93 -21.28
N ARG A 202 6.46 -2.05 -21.14
CA ARG A 202 6.37 -0.81 -21.94
C ARG A 202 7.43 0.23 -21.55
N PHE A 203 7.93 0.16 -20.32
CA PHE A 203 8.88 1.14 -19.76
C PHE A 203 10.29 0.57 -19.67
N ALA A 204 10.42 -0.76 -19.59
CA ALA A 204 11.69 -1.45 -19.61
C ALA A 204 12.51 -1.16 -20.88
N PRO A 205 13.84 -1.33 -20.84
CA PRO A 205 14.65 -1.51 -22.04
C PRO A 205 14.06 -2.62 -22.94
N SER A 206 14.06 -2.39 -24.24
CA SER A 206 13.41 -3.26 -25.23
C SER A 206 14.38 -4.24 -25.92
N THR A 207 15.68 -3.93 -25.90
CA THR A 207 16.73 -4.76 -26.50
C THR A 207 17.82 -5.11 -25.49
N ARG A 208 18.59 -6.16 -25.78
CA ARG A 208 19.71 -6.59 -24.93
C ARG A 208 20.77 -5.48 -24.80
N GLU A 209 21.04 -4.76 -25.89
CA GLU A 209 21.98 -3.64 -25.91
C GLU A 209 21.51 -2.49 -25.01
N GLU A 210 20.21 -2.16 -25.05
CA GLU A 210 19.62 -1.16 -24.15
C GLU A 210 19.70 -1.59 -22.69
N PHE A 211 19.44 -2.87 -22.39
CA PHE A 211 19.61 -3.42 -21.04
C PHE A 211 21.05 -3.30 -20.54
N ILE A 212 22.03 -3.70 -21.36
CA ILE A 212 23.46 -3.59 -21.02
C ILE A 212 23.86 -2.14 -20.79
N LYS A 213 23.34 -1.21 -21.62
CA LYS A 213 23.60 0.22 -21.46
C LYS A 213 23.02 0.74 -20.14
N TYR A 214 21.74 0.45 -19.87
CA TYR A 214 21.04 0.91 -18.67
C TYR A 214 21.76 0.51 -17.37
N PHE A 215 22.23 -0.74 -17.27
CA PHE A 215 22.95 -1.20 -16.07
C PHE A 215 24.40 -0.71 -15.95
N LYS A 216 24.94 -0.06 -16.98
CA LYS A 216 26.23 0.65 -16.89
C LYS A 216 26.09 2.11 -16.48
N GLU A 217 24.90 2.68 -16.63
CA GLU A 217 24.60 4.06 -16.26
C GLU A 217 24.53 4.21 -14.73
N ASP A 218 24.83 5.41 -14.23
CA ASP A 218 24.60 5.77 -12.84
C ASP A 218 23.10 6.05 -12.55
N ASN A 219 22.77 6.31 -11.29
CA ASN A 219 21.37 6.50 -10.90
C ASN A 219 20.71 7.73 -11.53
N TYR A 220 21.47 8.80 -11.76
CA TYR A 220 20.93 10.02 -12.36
C TYR A 220 20.68 9.83 -13.86
N GLN A 221 21.60 9.18 -14.56
CA GLN A 221 21.45 8.82 -15.96
C GLN A 221 20.25 7.88 -16.20
N ARG A 222 20.09 6.85 -15.34
CA ARG A 222 18.90 5.98 -15.34
C ARG A 222 17.63 6.78 -15.09
N PHE A 223 17.67 7.70 -14.13
CA PHE A 223 16.54 8.59 -13.83
C PHE A 223 16.14 9.47 -15.01
N GLU A 224 17.09 10.05 -15.75
CA GLU A 224 16.79 10.84 -16.96
C GLU A 224 16.11 9.98 -18.03
N THR A 225 16.62 8.78 -18.28
CA THR A 225 16.05 7.83 -19.25
C THR A 225 14.64 7.37 -18.86
N ASP A 226 14.46 6.93 -17.61
CA ASP A 226 13.19 6.43 -17.11
C ASP A 226 12.15 7.55 -16.99
N SER A 227 12.56 8.75 -16.56
CA SER A 227 11.67 9.91 -16.44
C SER A 227 11.08 10.32 -17.78
N LYS A 228 11.85 10.26 -18.87
CA LYS A 228 11.32 10.57 -20.21
C LYS A 228 10.15 9.66 -20.58
N LYS A 229 10.30 8.34 -20.41
CA LYS A 229 9.23 7.37 -20.71
C LYS A 229 8.04 7.55 -19.75
N TYR A 230 8.32 7.74 -18.48
CA TYR A 230 7.30 7.96 -17.44
C TYR A 230 6.46 9.20 -17.72
N LEU A 231 7.09 10.33 -18.05
CA LEU A 231 6.41 11.60 -18.28
C LEU A 231 5.54 11.58 -19.54
N THR A 232 5.95 10.91 -20.62
CA THR A 232 5.07 10.73 -21.79
C THR A 232 3.78 9.99 -21.44
N ALA A 233 3.88 8.93 -20.63
CA ALA A 233 2.69 8.22 -20.14
C ALA A 233 1.85 9.10 -19.21
N LEU A 234 2.50 9.87 -18.33
CA LEU A 234 1.82 10.79 -17.42
C LEU A 234 1.08 11.90 -18.18
N GLU A 235 1.68 12.48 -19.21
CA GLU A 235 1.04 13.49 -20.07
C GLU A 235 -0.26 12.94 -20.67
N SER A 236 -0.25 11.69 -21.14
CA SER A 236 -1.45 11.05 -21.69
C SER A 236 -2.55 10.89 -20.64
N GLN A 237 -2.17 10.54 -19.40
CA GLN A 237 -3.09 10.46 -18.26
C GLN A 237 -3.64 11.83 -17.84
N LEU A 238 -2.78 12.86 -17.81
CA LEU A 238 -3.18 14.22 -17.47
C LEU A 238 -4.11 14.83 -18.52
N ALA A 239 -3.86 14.59 -19.81
CA ALA A 239 -4.74 14.97 -20.91
C ALA A 239 -6.12 14.34 -20.73
N TYR A 240 -6.15 13.04 -20.49
CA TYR A 240 -7.37 12.28 -20.24
C TYR A 240 -8.16 12.82 -19.04
N LEU A 241 -7.50 13.09 -17.91
CA LEU A 241 -8.14 13.67 -16.71
C LEU A 241 -8.72 15.06 -16.94
N GLN A 242 -8.17 15.81 -17.90
CA GLN A 242 -8.70 17.11 -18.33
C GLN A 242 -9.77 16.99 -19.43
N GLY A 243 -10.09 15.79 -19.89
CA GLY A 243 -11.00 15.57 -21.02
C GLY A 243 -10.46 16.10 -22.35
N LYS A 244 -9.14 16.11 -22.52
CA LYS A 244 -8.43 16.60 -23.72
C LYS A 244 -7.73 15.46 -24.44
N ASP A 245 -7.57 15.60 -25.77
CA ASP A 245 -6.83 14.63 -26.60
C ASP A 245 -5.30 14.70 -26.40
N SER A 246 -4.80 15.83 -25.91
CA SER A 246 -3.37 16.05 -25.65
C SER A 246 -3.15 16.92 -24.42
N PHE A 247 -1.98 16.75 -23.80
CA PHE A 247 -1.59 17.52 -22.62
C PHE A 247 -1.01 18.86 -23.04
N ASP A 248 -1.50 19.93 -22.44
CA ASP A 248 -0.99 21.28 -22.63
C ASP A 248 -0.33 21.78 -21.34
N LEU A 249 0.99 21.91 -21.39
CA LEU A 249 1.80 22.38 -20.27
C LEU A 249 1.56 23.86 -19.92
N ALA A 250 1.14 24.69 -20.89
CA ALA A 250 0.92 26.11 -20.66
C ALA A 250 -0.33 26.35 -19.78
N SER A 251 -1.41 25.59 -20.00
CA SER A 251 -2.60 25.62 -19.14
C SER A 251 -2.46 24.79 -17.86
N TRP A 252 -1.48 23.88 -17.78
CA TRP A 252 -1.22 23.09 -16.58
C TRP A 252 -0.66 23.97 -15.46
N ARG A 253 -1.33 23.96 -14.30
CA ARG A 253 -0.94 24.75 -13.12
C ARG A 253 -0.66 26.21 -13.46
N SER A 254 -1.68 26.88 -14.03
CA SER A 254 -1.64 28.32 -14.31
C SER A 254 -1.52 29.18 -13.04
N ASP A 255 -1.76 28.59 -11.87
CA ASP A 255 -1.51 29.19 -10.55
C ASP A 255 -0.01 29.41 -10.26
N VAL A 256 0.88 28.69 -10.96
CA VAL A 256 2.34 28.82 -10.82
C VAL A 256 2.90 29.67 -11.95
N HIS A 257 2.93 30.98 -11.73
CA HIS A 257 3.48 31.94 -12.68
C HIS A 257 5.00 31.75 -12.86
N ARG A 258 5.44 31.68 -14.12
CA ARG A 258 6.81 31.33 -14.52
C ARG A 258 7.20 32.00 -15.83
N THR A 259 8.45 32.44 -15.93
CA THR A 259 9.07 32.93 -17.17
C THR A 259 10.11 31.93 -17.66
N GLU A 260 10.51 32.01 -18.93
CA GLU A 260 11.58 31.17 -19.47
C GLU A 260 12.89 31.35 -18.68
N GLN A 261 13.24 32.58 -18.32
CA GLN A 261 14.43 32.88 -17.50
C GLN A 261 14.38 32.19 -16.12
N ASN A 262 13.20 32.16 -15.48
CA ASN A 262 13.04 31.48 -14.20
C ASN A 262 13.18 29.95 -14.35
N ILE A 263 12.63 29.39 -15.43
CA ILE A 263 12.76 27.96 -15.76
C ILE A 263 14.22 27.58 -16.00
N GLU A 264 14.97 28.39 -16.77
CA GLU A 264 16.40 28.15 -17.02
C GLU A 264 17.23 28.24 -15.74
N LYS A 265 16.98 29.25 -14.89
CA LYS A 265 17.64 29.41 -13.59
C LYS A 265 17.39 28.21 -12.69
N TYR A 266 16.13 27.76 -12.59
CA TYR A 266 15.77 26.56 -11.84
C TYR A 266 16.51 25.33 -12.39
N ASN A 267 16.44 25.09 -13.70
CA ASN A 267 17.00 23.89 -14.32
C ASN A 267 18.53 23.81 -14.16
N LYS A 268 19.23 24.95 -14.16
CA LYS A 268 20.68 24.99 -13.92
C LYS A 268 21.04 24.46 -12.53
N VAL A 269 20.35 24.94 -11.49
CA VAL A 269 20.59 24.51 -10.10
C VAL A 269 20.06 23.09 -9.87
N ALA A 270 18.89 22.76 -10.42
CA ALA A 270 18.31 21.43 -10.34
C ALA A 270 19.25 20.36 -10.92
N LYS A 271 19.89 20.64 -12.06
CA LYS A 271 20.90 19.75 -12.65
C LYS A 271 22.13 19.56 -11.75
N GLU A 272 22.62 20.63 -11.12
CA GLU A 272 23.74 20.54 -10.16
C GLU A 272 23.38 19.70 -8.92
N LEU A 273 22.12 19.72 -8.51
CA LEU A 273 21.59 18.99 -7.36
C LEU A 273 21.00 17.62 -7.72
N HIS A 274 21.07 17.21 -8.99
CA HIS A 274 20.47 15.98 -9.52
C HIS A 274 18.94 15.85 -9.26
N LEU A 275 18.19 16.94 -9.47
CA LEU A 275 16.74 17.01 -9.30
C LEU A 275 16.02 17.02 -10.66
N ASP A 276 14.68 16.88 -10.64
CA ASP A 276 13.81 17.10 -11.80
C ASP A 276 14.00 18.50 -12.40
N THR A 277 13.79 18.62 -13.72
CA THR A 277 13.62 19.94 -14.34
C THR A 277 12.33 20.60 -13.84
N TYR A 278 12.21 21.92 -13.98
CA TYR A 278 11.06 22.67 -13.54
C TYR A 278 9.75 22.09 -14.09
N ASN A 279 9.72 21.80 -15.39
CA ASN A 279 8.52 21.33 -16.07
C ASN A 279 8.17 19.89 -15.68
N ASP A 280 9.17 19.07 -15.38
CA ASP A 280 8.95 17.68 -14.98
C ASP A 280 8.41 17.60 -13.55
N ALA A 281 8.99 18.37 -12.63
CA ALA A 281 8.46 18.55 -11.27
C ALA A 281 7.03 19.09 -11.28
N LEU A 282 6.75 20.08 -12.15
CA LEU A 282 5.41 20.65 -12.32
C LEU A 282 4.40 19.60 -12.80
N LYS A 283 4.75 18.75 -13.78
CA LYS A 283 3.90 17.67 -14.29
C LYS A 283 3.62 16.61 -13.22
N LYS A 284 4.60 16.28 -12.39
CA LYS A 284 4.46 15.34 -11.27
C LYS A 284 3.59 15.88 -10.13
N GLY A 285 3.21 17.16 -10.18
CA GLY A 285 2.40 17.81 -9.16
C GLY A 285 3.20 18.18 -7.91
N PHE A 286 4.51 18.41 -8.05
CA PHE A 286 5.32 18.87 -6.92
C PHE A 286 4.97 20.31 -6.54
N SER A 287 5.27 20.67 -5.30
CA SER A 287 5.30 22.05 -4.82
C SER A 287 6.35 22.83 -5.59
N MET A 288 5.98 23.97 -6.15
CA MET A 288 6.86 24.73 -7.06
C MET A 288 7.23 26.09 -6.47
N PRO A 289 8.47 26.58 -6.66
CA PRO A 289 8.80 27.96 -6.35
C PRO A 289 8.02 28.89 -7.27
N VAL A 290 7.50 29.97 -6.71
CA VAL A 290 6.95 31.11 -7.44
C VAL A 290 7.85 32.32 -7.26
N TYR A 291 7.90 33.19 -8.26
CA TYR A 291 8.91 34.23 -8.37
C TYR A 291 8.28 35.61 -8.35
N LYS A 292 8.98 36.55 -7.71
CA LYS A 292 8.69 37.99 -7.81
C LYS A 292 9.10 38.51 -9.19
N GLN A 293 8.76 39.77 -9.47
CA GLN A 293 9.13 40.45 -10.72
C GLN A 293 10.65 40.58 -10.93
N ASP A 294 11.43 40.62 -9.85
CA ASP A 294 12.90 40.68 -9.88
C ASP A 294 13.58 39.31 -10.08
N GLY A 295 12.81 38.21 -10.17
CA GLY A 295 13.32 36.85 -10.35
C GLY A 295 13.83 36.18 -9.07
N GLU A 296 13.63 36.79 -7.90
CA GLU A 296 13.77 36.11 -6.61
C GLU A 296 12.56 35.22 -6.32
N VAL A 297 12.76 34.17 -5.53
CA VAL A 297 11.67 33.31 -5.06
C VAL A 297 10.82 34.09 -4.05
N GLU A 298 9.52 34.24 -4.32
CA GLU A 298 8.54 34.78 -3.39
C GLU A 298 8.20 33.77 -2.29
N GLY A 299 7.99 32.52 -2.69
CA GLY A 299 7.62 31.41 -1.83
C GLY A 299 7.30 30.17 -2.65
N ILE A 300 6.70 29.17 -2.02
CA ILE A 300 6.37 27.87 -2.62
C ILE A 300 4.86 27.74 -2.76
N LYS A 301 4.41 27.32 -3.95
CA LYS A 301 3.02 27.06 -4.29
C LYS A 301 2.72 25.57 -4.23
N LEU A 302 1.87 25.16 -3.29
CA LEU A 302 1.49 23.75 -3.13
C LEU A 302 0.59 23.28 -4.28
N TYR A 303 0.65 22.00 -4.61
CA TYR A 303 -0.34 21.35 -5.47
C TYR A 303 -1.47 20.76 -4.62
N ASP A 304 -2.61 21.45 -4.59
CA ASP A 304 -3.75 21.09 -3.74
C ASP A 304 -5.01 20.48 -4.40
N PRO A 305 -5.02 20.12 -5.69
CA PRO A 305 -6.03 19.17 -6.21
C PRO A 305 -5.83 17.73 -5.72
N SER A 306 -6.63 16.79 -6.26
CA SER A 306 -6.33 15.36 -6.12
C SER A 306 -4.95 15.05 -6.68
N GLU A 307 -4.28 14.09 -6.05
CA GLU A 307 -2.93 13.70 -6.44
C GLU A 307 -2.81 13.31 -7.91
N VAL A 308 -1.68 13.70 -8.52
CA VAL A 308 -1.32 13.32 -9.88
C VAL A 308 -1.10 11.81 -9.97
N PRO A 309 -1.61 11.13 -11.01
CA PRO A 309 -1.38 9.70 -11.24
C PRO A 309 0.09 9.29 -11.11
N LYS A 310 0.33 8.13 -10.49
CA LYS A 310 1.67 7.54 -10.34
C LYS A 310 1.65 6.08 -10.76
N GLY A 311 2.47 5.78 -11.77
CA GLY A 311 2.72 4.41 -12.21
C GLY A 311 3.86 3.74 -11.42
N PRO A 312 3.98 2.42 -11.50
CA PRO A 312 5.06 1.69 -10.84
C PRO A 312 6.40 1.93 -11.52
N ALA A 313 7.49 1.65 -10.79
CA ALA A 313 8.77 1.49 -11.44
C ALA A 313 8.80 0.16 -12.19
N TRP A 314 9.25 0.17 -13.44
CA TRP A 314 9.24 -1.03 -14.28
C TRP A 314 10.07 -2.16 -13.67
N TRP A 315 11.23 -1.87 -13.10
CA TRP A 315 12.09 -2.87 -12.45
C TRP A 315 11.42 -3.54 -11.24
N ASP A 316 10.57 -2.80 -10.54
CA ASP A 316 9.90 -3.28 -9.35
C ASP A 316 8.86 -4.35 -9.72
N VAL A 317 8.27 -4.28 -10.91
CA VAL A 317 7.15 -5.15 -11.32
C VAL A 317 7.43 -6.07 -12.50
N ILE A 318 8.50 -5.84 -13.28
CA ILE A 318 8.82 -6.67 -14.46
C ILE A 318 8.93 -8.16 -14.11
N ASN A 319 8.33 -9.00 -14.96
CA ASN A 319 8.26 -10.46 -14.82
C ASN A 319 7.61 -10.96 -13.51
N ARG A 320 6.71 -10.16 -12.91
CA ARG A 320 5.96 -10.54 -11.71
C ARG A 320 4.46 -10.39 -11.94
N ASN A 321 3.67 -11.05 -11.09
CA ASN A 321 2.23 -10.83 -11.03
C ASN A 321 1.95 -9.47 -10.37
N GLU A 322 1.55 -8.47 -11.14
CA GLU A 322 1.35 -7.09 -10.68
C GLU A 322 0.43 -6.96 -9.47
N ASN A 323 -0.57 -7.83 -9.34
CA ASN A 323 -1.50 -7.80 -8.20
C ASN A 323 -0.84 -8.31 -6.92
N GLN A 324 0.13 -9.21 -7.03
CA GLN A 324 0.87 -9.76 -5.88
C GLN A 324 2.18 -8.99 -5.60
N THR A 325 2.50 -7.93 -6.37
CA THR A 325 3.72 -7.13 -6.11
C THR A 325 3.60 -6.13 -4.96
N ASN A 326 2.43 -6.02 -4.32
CA ASN A 326 2.21 -5.14 -3.18
C ASN A 326 2.82 -5.67 -1.86
N GLY A 327 3.31 -6.91 -1.84
CA GLY A 327 3.93 -7.56 -0.69
C GLY A 327 3.50 -9.01 -0.56
N LEU A 328 4.21 -9.77 0.27
CA LEU A 328 3.94 -11.16 0.56
C LEU A 328 3.06 -11.28 1.80
N ALA A 329 1.83 -11.76 1.61
CA ALA A 329 0.87 -11.97 2.69
C ALA A 329 0.98 -13.39 3.28
N ARG A 330 0.75 -13.51 4.59
CA ARG A 330 0.53 -14.75 5.36
C ARG A 330 1.63 -15.80 5.23
N TYR A 331 2.85 -15.41 4.85
CA TYR A 331 3.96 -16.34 4.67
C TYR A 331 5.27 -15.73 5.14
N ILE A 332 5.93 -16.39 6.09
CA ILE A 332 7.17 -15.89 6.72
C ILE A 332 8.37 -16.56 6.05
N PRO A 333 9.13 -15.90 5.16
CA PRO A 333 10.13 -16.60 4.34
C PRO A 333 11.43 -16.92 5.11
N ASN A 334 11.78 -16.13 6.13
CA ASN A 334 13.04 -16.28 6.87
C ASN A 334 12.97 -15.75 8.32
N GLU A 335 14.01 -16.04 9.10
CA GLU A 335 14.11 -15.69 10.52
C GLU A 335 14.11 -14.17 10.79
N LYS A 336 14.66 -13.34 9.90
CA LYS A 336 14.68 -11.88 10.12
C LYS A 336 13.28 -11.29 10.07
N TYR A 337 12.46 -11.78 9.14
CA TYR A 337 11.05 -11.42 9.10
C TYR A 337 10.26 -11.97 10.29
N LYS A 338 10.57 -13.19 10.75
CA LYS A 338 9.99 -13.75 11.97
C LYS A 338 10.32 -12.88 13.19
N ASP A 339 11.58 -12.52 13.37
CA ASP A 339 12.05 -11.66 14.45
C ASP A 339 11.31 -10.31 14.47
N ALA A 340 11.12 -9.69 13.31
CA ALA A 340 10.34 -8.46 13.18
C ALA A 340 8.85 -8.68 13.49
N ALA A 341 8.26 -9.80 13.04
CA ALA A 341 6.86 -10.13 13.30
C ALA A 341 6.56 -10.37 14.78
N LEU A 342 7.49 -10.96 15.54
CA LEU A 342 7.35 -11.15 16.99
C LEU A 342 7.36 -9.84 17.79
N GLN A 343 7.71 -8.73 17.16
CA GLN A 343 7.76 -7.40 17.77
C GLN A 343 6.73 -6.44 17.17
N THR A 344 5.88 -6.92 16.25
CA THR A 344 4.92 -6.14 15.47
C THR A 344 3.51 -6.62 15.79
N TYR A 345 2.59 -5.70 15.96
CA TYR A 345 1.25 -5.92 16.46
C TYR A 345 0.23 -5.37 15.47
N THR A 346 -0.85 -6.09 15.23
CA THR A 346 -2.08 -5.43 14.78
C THR A 346 -2.79 -4.86 15.99
N VAL A 347 -3.30 -3.65 15.84
CA VAL A 347 -3.98 -2.94 16.93
C VAL A 347 -5.40 -2.61 16.54
N LYS A 348 -6.29 -2.57 17.54
CA LYS A 348 -7.68 -2.17 17.36
C LYS A 348 -8.05 -1.19 18.47
N PHE A 349 -8.66 -0.09 18.07
CA PHE A 349 -9.32 0.87 18.94
C PHE A 349 -10.83 0.73 18.79
N ALA A 350 -11.58 0.93 19.86
CA ALA A 350 -13.01 1.18 19.79
C ALA A 350 -13.36 2.40 20.63
N HIS A 351 -14.31 3.18 20.15
CA HIS A 351 -14.85 4.34 20.83
C HIS A 351 -16.30 4.59 20.41
N PRO A 352 -17.09 5.31 21.22
CA PRO A 352 -18.42 5.75 20.83
C PRO A 352 -18.36 6.56 19.52
N ALA A 353 -19.26 6.26 18.60
CA ALA A 353 -19.36 6.96 17.33
C ALA A 353 -19.77 8.42 17.56
N THR A 354 -19.21 9.34 16.78
CA THR A 354 -19.69 10.73 16.68
C THR A 354 -20.45 10.91 15.37
N ILE A 355 -21.32 11.92 15.30
CA ILE A 355 -22.16 12.17 14.13
C ILE A 355 -21.36 12.35 12.84
N ASP A 356 -20.19 12.98 12.90
CA ASP A 356 -19.34 13.24 11.72
C ASP A 356 -18.77 11.96 11.10
N GLN A 357 -18.85 10.84 11.83
CA GLN A 357 -18.40 9.53 11.40
C GLN A 357 -19.53 8.66 10.85
N ILE A 358 -20.78 9.13 10.95
CA ILE A 358 -21.98 8.41 10.57
C ILE A 358 -22.37 8.78 9.15
N ASN A 359 -22.49 7.78 8.29
CA ASN A 359 -23.03 8.00 6.95
C ASN A 359 -24.58 8.09 7.01
N PRO A 360 -25.25 8.61 5.95
CA PRO A 360 -26.70 8.73 5.94
C PRO A 360 -27.47 7.43 6.22
N ASP A 361 -26.92 6.29 5.80
CA ASP A 361 -27.55 4.97 5.97
C ASP A 361 -27.49 4.47 7.43
N GLU A 362 -26.47 4.91 8.19
CA GLU A 362 -26.27 4.59 9.60
C GLU A 362 -27.01 5.56 10.55
N LEU A 363 -27.51 6.70 10.05
CA LEU A 363 -28.05 7.78 10.86
C LEU A 363 -29.20 7.33 11.77
N GLN A 364 -30.13 6.54 11.25
CA GLN A 364 -31.27 6.05 12.05
C GLN A 364 -30.80 5.17 13.22
N ALA A 365 -29.87 4.25 12.96
CA ALA A 365 -29.32 3.38 13.99
C ALA A 365 -28.48 4.17 15.00
N PHE A 366 -27.74 5.17 14.54
CA PHE A 366 -26.98 6.07 15.40
C PHE A 366 -27.90 6.84 16.35
N LEU A 367 -28.95 7.49 15.84
CA LEU A 367 -29.91 8.26 16.64
C LEU A 367 -30.63 7.36 17.67
N ALA A 368 -31.02 6.14 17.28
CA ALA A 368 -31.59 5.17 18.21
C ALA A 368 -30.62 4.78 19.34
N SER A 369 -29.31 4.72 19.05
CA SER A 369 -28.27 4.40 20.04
C SER A 369 -28.01 5.51 21.08
N GLN A 370 -28.53 6.73 20.86
CA GLN A 370 -28.39 7.85 21.79
C GLN A 370 -29.45 7.89 22.90
N GLY A 371 -30.45 6.99 22.87
CA GLY A 371 -31.50 6.92 23.89
C GLY A 371 -30.98 6.46 25.27
N PRO A 372 -31.76 6.67 26.35
CA PRO A 372 -31.36 6.35 27.73
C PRO A 372 -30.97 4.87 27.94
N ASP A 373 -31.61 3.96 27.20
CA ASP A 373 -31.40 2.51 27.26
C ASP A 373 -30.56 1.97 26.07
N GLY A 374 -30.06 2.86 25.21
CA GLY A 374 -29.32 2.51 24.00
C GLY A 374 -27.84 2.23 24.28
N ASN A 375 -27.33 1.09 23.80
CA ASN A 375 -25.89 0.89 23.70
C ASN A 375 -25.34 1.84 22.64
N ARG A 376 -24.52 2.82 23.04
CA ARG A 376 -23.89 3.76 22.11
C ARG A 376 -23.21 3.01 20.97
N MET A 377 -23.58 3.35 19.74
CA MET A 377 -22.92 2.81 18.54
C MET A 377 -21.41 3.03 18.67
N GLN A 378 -20.62 1.99 18.40
CA GLN A 378 -19.16 2.08 18.44
C GLN A 378 -18.62 2.21 17.02
N LYS A 379 -17.56 3.00 16.85
CA LYS A 379 -16.65 2.90 15.71
C LYS A 379 -15.40 2.15 16.15
N THR A 380 -14.81 1.44 15.20
CA THR A 380 -13.54 0.76 15.42
C THR A 380 -12.55 1.18 14.37
N ALA A 381 -11.30 1.29 14.77
CA ALA A 381 -10.19 1.59 13.88
C ALA A 381 -9.03 0.67 14.19
N ARG A 382 -8.12 0.54 13.23
CA ARG A 382 -7.05 -0.44 13.29
C ARG A 382 -5.78 0.08 12.64
N GLY A 383 -4.67 -0.52 12.99
CA GLY A 383 -3.36 -0.21 12.43
C GLY A 383 -2.32 -1.24 12.83
N THR A 384 -1.07 -0.88 12.59
CA THR A 384 0.11 -1.63 12.98
C THR A 384 0.93 -0.84 14.00
N MET A 385 1.45 -1.51 15.02
CA MET A 385 2.36 -0.93 16.00
C MET A 385 3.52 -1.90 16.28
N TRP A 386 4.60 -1.43 16.89
CA TRP A 386 5.74 -2.28 17.25
C TRP A 386 6.43 -1.78 18.51
N ILE A 387 7.11 -2.68 19.24
CA ILE A 387 7.85 -2.32 20.46
C ILE A 387 8.96 -1.34 20.13
N LEU A 388 8.85 -0.12 20.65
CA LEU A 388 9.87 0.93 20.55
C LEU A 388 10.81 0.92 21.75
N ASP A 389 10.26 0.89 22.95
CA ASP A 389 11.04 1.06 24.19
C ASP A 389 10.25 0.53 25.39
N TYR A 390 10.87 0.49 26.57
CA TYR A 390 10.22 0.19 27.84
C TYR A 390 10.94 0.88 29.00
N GLU A 391 10.22 1.15 30.09
CA GLU A 391 10.82 1.67 31.33
C GLU A 391 11.72 0.61 31.98
N ILE A 392 12.91 1.01 32.45
CA ILE A 392 13.78 0.07 33.18
C ILE A 392 13.13 -0.25 34.55
N PRO A 393 12.82 -1.53 34.87
CA PRO A 393 12.19 -1.90 36.13
C PRO A 393 13.15 -1.71 37.31
N LYS A 394 12.60 -1.45 38.50
CA LYS A 394 13.39 -1.13 39.71
C LYS A 394 13.72 -2.35 40.58
N ASP A 395 13.05 -3.47 40.36
CA ASP A 395 12.93 -4.58 41.31
C ASP A 395 13.05 -5.98 40.67
N GLY A 396 13.64 -6.06 39.47
CA GLY A 396 13.89 -7.34 38.78
C GLY A 396 12.66 -7.99 38.13
N HIS A 397 11.48 -7.40 38.29
CA HIS A 397 10.25 -7.76 37.58
C HIS A 397 10.29 -7.35 36.11
N GLN A 398 9.28 -7.77 35.33
CA GLN A 398 9.11 -7.27 33.97
C GLN A 398 8.79 -5.77 33.97
N PRO A 399 9.22 -5.01 32.94
CA PRO A 399 8.75 -3.65 32.73
C PRO A 399 7.22 -3.62 32.65
N THR A 400 6.56 -2.77 33.44
CA THR A 400 5.10 -2.61 33.31
C THR A 400 4.72 -1.55 32.28
N LYS A 401 5.61 -0.59 32.02
CA LYS A 401 5.41 0.46 31.01
C LYS A 401 6.17 0.14 29.73
N TRP A 402 5.42 0.02 28.64
CA TRP A 402 5.92 -0.25 27.30
C TRP A 402 5.52 0.86 26.34
N TYR A 403 6.42 1.19 25.42
CA TYR A 403 6.22 2.22 24.41
C TYR A 403 6.20 1.57 23.03
N PHE A 404 5.21 1.91 22.23
CA PHE A 404 4.95 1.33 20.92
C PHE A 404 4.96 2.41 19.85
N GLY A 405 5.79 2.25 18.82
CA GLY A 405 5.86 3.15 17.67
C GLY A 405 4.75 2.84 16.65
N THR A 406 4.20 3.88 16.03
CA THR A 406 3.17 3.81 14.97
C THR A 406 3.05 5.14 14.21
N ASN A 407 2.00 5.35 13.44
CA ASN A 407 1.72 6.62 12.75
C ASN A 407 0.86 7.59 13.58
N ASN A 408 0.94 8.88 13.26
CA ASN A 408 0.04 9.89 13.83
C ASN A 408 -1.42 9.57 13.49
N HIS A 409 -1.73 9.25 12.23
CA HIS A 409 -3.12 8.97 11.86
C HIS A 409 -3.67 7.69 12.49
N VAL A 410 -2.83 6.73 12.90
CA VAL A 410 -3.28 5.55 13.64
C VAL A 410 -3.67 5.93 15.06
N VAL A 411 -2.86 6.75 15.76
CA VAL A 411 -3.21 7.21 17.11
C VAL A 411 -4.34 8.23 17.12
N GLU A 412 -4.58 8.95 16.02
CA GLU A 412 -5.77 9.82 15.87
C GLU A 412 -7.07 9.07 16.10
N GLU A 413 -7.11 7.77 15.80
CA GLU A 413 -8.28 6.94 16.02
C GLU A 413 -8.46 6.51 17.49
N TYR A 414 -7.44 6.72 18.32
CA TYR A 414 -7.56 6.60 19.77
C TYR A 414 -8.20 7.86 20.35
N LYS A 415 -9.52 7.81 20.58
CA LYS A 415 -10.32 8.96 21.04
C LYS A 415 -10.32 9.11 22.57
N LYS A 416 -10.66 10.30 23.04
CA LYS A 416 -10.73 10.64 24.48
C LYS A 416 -11.60 9.67 25.27
N ASP A 417 -12.71 9.24 24.68
CA ASP A 417 -13.70 8.33 25.25
C ASP A 417 -13.54 6.89 24.78
N ALA A 418 -12.33 6.50 24.33
CA ALA A 418 -12.01 5.13 23.95
C ALA A 418 -12.49 4.13 25.01
N THR A 419 -13.13 3.06 24.52
CA THR A 419 -13.74 2.00 25.33
C THR A 419 -12.88 0.74 25.33
N GLN A 420 -12.21 0.47 24.21
CA GLN A 420 -11.36 -0.70 24.01
C GLN A 420 -10.08 -0.35 23.26
N PHE A 421 -8.98 -1.00 23.66
CA PHE A 421 -7.72 -1.06 22.94
C PHE A 421 -7.19 -2.49 22.99
N THR A 422 -6.86 -3.09 21.85
CA THR A 422 -6.28 -4.44 21.80
C THR A 422 -4.99 -4.49 21.01
N LEU A 423 -4.07 -5.33 21.46
CA LEU A 423 -2.82 -5.68 20.76
C LEU A 423 -2.86 -7.15 20.39
N THR A 424 -2.68 -7.50 19.11
CA THR A 424 -2.55 -8.90 18.67
C THR A 424 -1.19 -9.13 18.00
N VAL A 425 -0.47 -10.17 18.43
CA VAL A 425 0.91 -10.48 18.03
C VAL A 425 1.08 -11.94 17.62
N LEU A 426 2.07 -12.22 16.78
CA LEU A 426 2.47 -13.58 16.43
C LEU A 426 3.05 -14.35 17.62
N LYS A 427 2.72 -15.64 17.74
CA LYS A 427 3.30 -16.56 18.74
C LYS A 427 4.74 -16.96 18.37
N PRO A 428 5.67 -17.10 19.35
CA PRO A 428 7.04 -17.55 19.10
C PRO A 428 7.14 -18.97 18.50
N SER A 429 6.13 -19.81 18.76
CA SER A 429 6.04 -21.19 18.27
C SER A 429 5.79 -21.30 16.77
N VAL A 430 5.34 -20.23 16.11
CA VAL A 430 5.12 -20.22 14.66
C VAL A 430 6.46 -20.32 13.94
N GLY A 431 6.60 -21.30 13.04
CA GLY A 431 7.80 -21.50 12.23
C GLY A 431 7.92 -20.51 11.07
N ILE A 432 9.11 -20.42 10.49
CA ILE A 432 9.25 -19.87 9.13
C ILE A 432 8.57 -20.82 8.12
N ARG A 433 8.37 -20.34 6.89
CA ARG A 433 7.75 -21.07 5.76
C ARG A 433 6.34 -21.59 6.05
N THR A 434 5.73 -21.07 7.10
CA THR A 434 4.38 -21.44 7.54
C THR A 434 3.37 -20.55 6.81
N LYS A 435 2.41 -21.17 6.13
CA LYS A 435 1.21 -20.47 5.62
C LYS A 435 0.29 -20.18 6.81
N LEU A 436 0.02 -18.91 7.05
CA LEU A 436 -0.81 -18.45 8.15
C LEU A 436 -2.26 -18.23 7.70
N ARG A 437 -3.19 -18.37 8.64
CA ARG A 437 -4.54 -17.80 8.52
C ARG A 437 -4.50 -16.32 8.88
N THR A 438 -5.59 -15.60 8.59
CA THR A 438 -5.73 -14.22 9.05
C THR A 438 -5.73 -14.19 10.59
N ALA A 439 -5.35 -13.05 11.19
CA ALA A 439 -5.40 -12.87 12.64
C ALA A 439 -6.80 -13.12 13.22
N LYS A 440 -7.85 -12.95 12.40
CA LYS A 440 -9.23 -13.26 12.78
C LYS A 440 -9.58 -14.74 12.65
N GLY A 441 -9.10 -15.45 11.63
CA GLY A 441 -9.41 -16.88 11.43
C GLY A 441 -8.52 -17.85 12.19
N ALA A 442 -7.41 -17.37 12.74
CA ALA A 442 -6.45 -18.16 13.50
C ALA A 442 -6.66 -18.08 15.02
N THR A 443 -7.84 -17.68 15.52
CA THR A 443 -8.08 -16.96 16.80
C THR A 443 -7.18 -17.29 17.99
N ASP A 444 -6.69 -18.52 18.16
CA ASP A 444 -5.66 -18.87 19.17
C ASP A 444 -4.55 -19.83 18.68
N GLU A 445 -4.46 -20.16 17.39
CA GLU A 445 -3.44 -21.08 16.87
C GLU A 445 -2.08 -20.38 16.71
N SER A 446 -2.07 -19.22 16.05
CA SER A 446 -0.85 -18.52 15.63
C SER A 446 -0.62 -17.18 16.31
N TYR A 447 -1.64 -16.61 16.97
CA TYR A 447 -1.58 -15.26 17.53
C TYR A 447 -2.03 -15.22 18.99
N ILE A 448 -1.58 -14.20 19.73
CA ILE A 448 -2.00 -13.88 21.09
C ILE A 448 -2.60 -12.47 21.07
N THR A 449 -3.71 -12.25 21.78
CA THR A 449 -4.33 -10.93 21.91
C THR A 449 -4.37 -10.47 23.37
N ALA A 450 -3.93 -9.23 23.61
CA ALA A 450 -4.12 -8.52 24.86
C ALA A 450 -5.26 -7.51 24.73
N ASP A 451 -6.13 -7.44 25.74
CA ASP A 451 -7.26 -6.51 25.82
C ASP A 451 -7.08 -5.53 26.98
N PHE A 452 -7.01 -4.25 26.65
CA PHE A 452 -6.84 -3.12 27.56
C PHE A 452 -8.12 -2.28 27.62
N SER A 453 -9.28 -2.94 27.70
CA SER A 453 -10.59 -2.29 27.83
C SER A 453 -10.84 -1.74 29.24
N ARG A 454 -11.77 -0.79 29.36
CA ARG A 454 -12.10 -0.14 30.64
C ARG A 454 -12.57 -1.11 31.73
N ASP A 455 -13.23 -2.20 31.36
CA ASP A 455 -13.67 -3.25 32.29
C ASP A 455 -12.52 -4.13 32.80
N LYS A 456 -11.32 -4.01 32.21
CA LYS A 456 -10.10 -4.70 32.63
C LYS A 456 -9.23 -3.87 33.57
N LEU A 457 -9.67 -2.67 33.97
CA LEU A 457 -8.90 -1.82 34.86
C LEU A 457 -8.90 -2.35 36.29
N ILE A 458 -7.77 -2.19 36.99
CA ILE A 458 -7.75 -2.37 38.44
C ILE A 458 -8.53 -1.24 39.13
N SER A 459 -9.01 -1.51 40.35
CA SER A 459 -9.70 -0.48 41.15
C SER A 459 -8.80 0.74 41.38
N GLY A 460 -9.33 1.94 41.08
CA GLY A 460 -8.62 3.21 41.24
C GLY A 460 -7.57 3.52 40.15
N ALA A 461 -7.54 2.75 39.04
CA ALA A 461 -6.64 3.02 37.93
C ALA A 461 -6.82 4.45 37.39
N LYS A 462 -5.70 5.17 37.30
CA LYS A 462 -5.58 6.51 36.74
C LYS A 462 -4.24 6.66 36.03
N ASN A 463 -4.12 7.67 35.18
CA ASN A 463 -2.85 8.04 34.59
C ASN A 463 -2.00 8.78 35.65
N ASP A 464 -0.75 8.37 35.83
CA ASP A 464 0.09 8.77 36.98
C ASP A 464 0.88 10.08 36.78
N HIS A 465 0.38 10.99 35.94
CA HIS A 465 1.12 12.20 35.53
C HIS A 465 0.32 13.49 35.73
N PRO A 466 1.00 14.62 36.00
CA PRO A 466 0.34 15.92 36.07
C PRO A 466 -0.29 16.29 34.72
N ASP A 467 -1.35 17.11 34.78
CA ASP A 467 -2.07 17.59 33.60
C ASP A 467 -1.20 18.37 32.61
N LYS A 468 -1.73 18.45 31.38
CA LYS A 468 -1.14 18.88 30.11
C LYS A 468 0.05 19.86 30.22
N LYS A 469 1.19 19.46 29.62
CA LYS A 469 2.37 20.32 29.42
C LYS A 469 2.64 20.72 27.96
N ALA A 470 2.08 20.01 26.97
CA ALA A 470 2.28 20.29 25.54
C ALA A 470 1.22 19.66 24.60
N ASP A 471 1.15 20.09 23.34
CA ASP A 471 0.15 19.62 22.34
C ASP A 471 0.46 18.28 21.67
N TYR A 472 1.71 17.82 21.72
CA TYR A 472 2.17 16.54 21.14
C TYR A 472 2.02 15.34 22.11
N ILE A 473 1.40 15.55 23.27
CA ILE A 473 1.16 14.54 24.33
C ILE A 473 -0.33 14.57 24.71
N SER A 474 -0.95 13.40 24.89
CA SER A 474 -2.34 13.36 25.37
C SER A 474 -2.47 13.77 26.85
N PRO A 475 -3.57 14.43 27.25
CA PRO A 475 -3.88 14.79 28.63
C PRO A 475 -4.00 13.57 29.54
N SER A 476 -3.96 13.80 30.85
CA SER A 476 -4.08 12.73 31.84
C SER A 476 -5.46 12.05 31.81
N ASP A 477 -6.51 12.76 31.37
CA ASP A 477 -7.88 12.25 31.28
C ASP A 477 -8.26 11.69 29.90
N TYR A 478 -7.28 11.56 28.99
CA TYR A 478 -7.52 11.16 27.62
C TYR A 478 -7.40 9.64 27.45
N GLY A 479 -8.48 9.03 26.95
CA GLY A 479 -8.53 7.61 26.66
C GLY A 479 -8.78 6.75 27.90
N ILE A 480 -8.21 5.56 27.87
CA ILE A 480 -8.29 4.51 28.90
C ILE A 480 -7.12 4.70 29.87
N PRO A 481 -7.34 4.76 31.19
CA PRO A 481 -6.26 4.78 32.17
C PRO A 481 -5.21 3.70 31.91
N GLY A 482 -3.94 4.07 31.84
CA GLY A 482 -2.83 3.17 31.51
C GLY A 482 -2.52 3.05 30.02
N VAL A 483 -3.27 3.70 29.13
CA VAL A 483 -2.93 3.81 27.71
C VAL A 483 -2.85 5.29 27.34
N ARG A 484 -1.74 5.70 26.71
CA ARG A 484 -1.45 7.14 26.50
C ARG A 484 -0.75 7.39 25.19
N ILE A 485 -1.07 8.50 24.51
CA ILE A 485 -0.24 9.01 23.42
C ILE A 485 0.88 9.86 24.03
N VAL A 486 2.11 9.36 23.98
CA VAL A 486 3.27 9.99 24.64
C VAL A 486 4.08 10.87 23.71
N TYR A 487 4.00 10.67 22.39
CA TYR A 487 4.66 11.54 21.43
C TYR A 487 3.94 11.52 20.09
N ARG A 488 3.95 12.66 19.43
CA ARG A 488 3.46 12.87 18.06
C ARG A 488 4.45 13.78 17.35
N ALA A 489 4.93 13.37 16.17
CA ALA A 489 5.82 14.19 15.34
C ALA A 489 5.04 15.28 14.58
N THR A 490 4.28 16.08 15.30
CA THR A 490 3.48 17.22 14.82
C THR A 490 4.05 18.50 15.42
N ASP A 491 4.17 19.56 14.62
CA ASP A 491 4.68 20.85 15.08
C ASP A 491 6.00 20.65 15.86
N TYR A 492 6.95 19.96 15.22
CA TYR A 492 8.18 19.44 15.83
C TYR A 492 9.40 20.31 15.53
N LEU A 493 9.26 21.29 14.65
CA LEU A 493 10.26 22.30 14.29
C LEU A 493 9.88 23.66 14.88
N SER A 494 10.85 24.58 14.90
CA SER A 494 10.66 25.98 15.28
C SER A 494 10.27 26.87 14.11
N THR A 495 10.31 26.35 12.88
CA THR A 495 9.78 26.98 11.68
C THR A 495 8.50 26.28 11.24
N SER A 496 7.62 27.01 10.57
CA SER A 496 6.32 26.51 10.12
C SER A 496 6.27 26.42 8.59
N PRO A 497 5.47 25.53 7.96
CA PRO A 497 5.28 25.50 6.52
C PRO A 497 4.93 26.87 5.93
N LYS A 498 4.12 27.67 6.63
CA LYS A 498 3.69 29.01 6.21
C LYS A 498 4.84 30.00 6.00
N ASP A 499 5.99 29.76 6.62
CA ASP A 499 7.19 30.61 6.47
C ASP A 499 7.82 30.45 5.07
N TYR A 500 7.43 29.40 4.34
CA TYR A 500 7.97 29.04 3.02
C TYR A 500 6.92 29.13 1.91
N LEU A 501 5.63 29.25 2.25
CA LEU A 501 4.55 29.32 1.27
C LEU A 501 4.54 30.66 0.52
N SER A 502 4.05 30.63 -0.72
CA SER A 502 3.70 31.83 -1.50
C SER A 502 2.73 32.72 -0.71
N GLU A 503 2.70 34.03 -0.99
CA GLU A 503 1.84 34.95 -0.23
C GLU A 503 0.34 34.60 -0.38
N VAL A 504 -0.05 34.04 -1.52
CA VAL A 504 -1.41 33.52 -1.74
C VAL A 504 -1.72 32.34 -0.83
N ASP A 505 -0.82 31.36 -0.72
CA ASP A 505 -1.05 30.16 0.09
C ASP A 505 -0.89 30.45 1.58
N LYS A 506 0.06 31.29 1.96
CA LYS A 506 0.28 31.71 3.35
C LYS A 506 -0.95 32.37 3.97
N ASN A 507 -1.71 33.14 3.19
CA ASN A 507 -2.95 33.79 3.63
C ASN A 507 -4.21 32.95 3.36
N ASN A 508 -4.07 31.75 2.79
CA ASN A 508 -5.19 30.85 2.53
C ASN A 508 -5.65 30.21 3.85
N GLU A 509 -6.95 30.25 4.14
CA GLU A 509 -7.59 29.62 5.29
C GLU A 509 -7.25 28.12 5.45
N LYS A 510 -6.85 27.45 4.36
CA LYS A 510 -6.41 26.06 4.38
C LYS A 510 -5.04 25.86 5.03
N TYR A 511 -4.12 26.82 4.86
CA TYR A 511 -2.70 26.67 5.23
C TYR A 511 -2.21 27.63 6.29
N LYS A 512 -2.88 28.78 6.50
CA LYS A 512 -2.41 29.86 7.38
C LYS A 512 -2.11 29.40 8.83
N ASP A 513 -2.86 28.40 9.30
CA ASP A 513 -2.74 27.80 10.63
C ASP A 513 -2.24 26.34 10.58
N ALA A 514 -1.82 25.87 9.39
CA ALA A 514 -1.29 24.54 9.23
C ALA A 514 0.16 24.49 9.71
N GLU A 515 0.48 23.48 10.51
CA GLU A 515 1.86 23.22 10.97
C GLU A 515 2.42 21.98 10.29
N GLU A 516 3.72 21.76 10.42
CA GLU A 516 4.37 20.60 9.85
C GLU A 516 4.09 19.33 10.64
N PHE A 517 4.13 18.19 9.95
CA PHE A 517 4.19 16.89 10.61
C PHE A 517 4.99 15.88 9.81
N LEU A 518 5.42 14.85 10.52
CA LEU A 518 5.76 13.56 9.96
C LEU A 518 4.84 12.53 10.59
N ASP A 519 4.34 11.58 9.81
CA ASP A 519 3.34 10.62 10.27
C ASP A 519 3.92 9.53 11.21
N PHE A 520 4.36 9.94 12.39
CA PHE A 520 4.92 9.10 13.44
C PHE A 520 4.40 9.52 14.82
N ALA A 521 4.04 8.52 15.62
CA ALA A 521 3.60 8.69 16.99
C ALA A 521 4.06 7.52 17.86
N VAL A 522 4.00 7.73 19.17
CA VAL A 522 4.31 6.73 20.18
C VAL A 522 3.18 6.63 21.19
N MET A 523 2.75 5.41 21.47
CA MET A 523 1.75 5.09 22.50
C MET A 523 2.40 4.33 23.66
N GLU A 524 2.05 4.67 24.88
CA GLU A 524 2.41 3.94 26.09
C GLU A 524 1.27 3.00 26.50
N VAL A 525 1.65 1.81 26.99
CA VAL A 525 0.78 0.88 27.70
C VAL A 525 1.41 0.54 29.05
N ASP A 526 0.67 0.77 30.12
CA ASP A 526 1.05 0.45 31.49
C ASP A 526 0.24 -0.73 32.02
N PHE A 527 0.83 -1.92 31.94
CA PHE A 527 0.23 -3.18 32.40
C PHE A 527 -0.10 -3.20 33.90
N SER A 528 0.47 -2.28 34.70
CA SER A 528 0.12 -2.18 36.12
C SER A 528 -1.31 -1.67 36.34
N LYS A 529 -1.92 -1.02 35.34
CA LYS A 529 -3.29 -0.48 35.41
C LYS A 529 -4.38 -1.48 35.07
N PHE A 530 -4.01 -2.66 34.60
CA PHE A 530 -4.94 -3.68 34.14
C PHE A 530 -4.87 -4.95 35.02
N THR A 531 -6.01 -5.63 35.12
CA THR A 531 -6.11 -6.95 35.75
C THR A 531 -5.33 -7.98 34.95
N VAL A 532 -4.71 -8.93 35.63
CA VAL A 532 -4.04 -10.07 34.99
C VAL A 532 -5.11 -11.07 34.54
N PRO A 533 -5.15 -11.46 33.25
CA PRO A 533 -6.09 -12.50 32.79
C PRO A 533 -5.86 -13.83 33.51
N SER A 534 -6.93 -14.59 33.75
CA SER A 534 -6.93 -15.81 34.59
C SER A 534 -6.01 -16.92 34.07
N GLU A 535 -5.69 -16.91 32.78
CA GLU A 535 -4.80 -17.86 32.13
C GLU A 535 -3.31 -17.61 32.44
N TYR A 536 -2.96 -16.46 33.03
CA TYR A 536 -1.60 -16.15 33.44
C TYR A 536 -1.46 -16.21 34.97
N SER A 537 -0.38 -16.85 35.44
CA SER A 537 -0.11 -17.01 36.87
C SER A 537 0.32 -15.69 37.54
N SER A 538 0.89 -14.77 36.77
CA SER A 538 1.39 -13.49 37.26
C SER A 538 1.35 -12.43 36.16
N ARG A 539 1.52 -11.16 36.56
CA ARG A 539 1.67 -10.05 35.61
C ARG A 539 2.93 -10.18 34.77
N ASP A 540 4.02 -10.68 35.35
CA ASP A 540 5.26 -10.91 34.62
C ASP A 540 5.06 -11.94 33.50
N ASP A 541 4.32 -13.03 33.76
CA ASP A 541 4.02 -14.03 32.73
C ASP A 541 3.12 -13.46 31.63
N TYR A 542 2.15 -12.62 32.01
CA TYR A 542 1.30 -11.93 31.05
C TYR A 542 2.11 -10.99 30.15
N ILE A 543 2.97 -10.14 30.72
CA ILE A 543 3.82 -9.22 29.96
C ILE A 543 4.77 -10.00 29.05
N LYS A 544 5.42 -11.06 29.55
CA LYS A 544 6.30 -11.91 28.72
C LYS A 544 5.56 -12.53 27.54
N ALA A 545 4.34 -13.01 27.74
CA ALA A 545 3.55 -13.59 26.66
C ALA A 545 3.22 -12.57 25.57
N ILE A 546 2.78 -11.36 25.95
CA ILE A 546 2.39 -10.31 25.00
C ILE A 546 3.59 -9.65 24.31
N THR A 547 4.72 -9.53 25.02
CA THR A 547 5.95 -8.91 24.50
C THR A 547 6.91 -9.93 23.89
N ASN A 548 6.51 -11.20 23.82
CA ASN A 548 7.37 -12.30 23.37
C ASN A 548 8.72 -12.38 24.12
N ASP A 549 8.70 -12.03 25.41
CA ASP A 549 9.86 -11.95 26.31
C ASP A 549 10.97 -11.03 25.77
N TYR A 550 10.57 -9.95 25.09
CA TYR A 550 11.50 -9.01 24.46
C TYR A 550 12.49 -8.42 25.46
N TYR A 551 12.06 -8.11 26.69
CA TYR A 551 12.92 -7.53 27.73
C TYR A 551 14.22 -8.32 27.94
N ASN A 552 14.12 -9.65 28.03
CA ASN A 552 15.26 -10.53 28.28
C ASN A 552 16.08 -10.86 27.01
N LYS A 553 15.50 -10.66 25.82
CA LYS A 553 16.13 -10.97 24.51
C LYS A 553 16.86 -9.75 23.95
N THR A 554 17.90 -9.31 24.64
CA THR A 554 18.66 -8.09 24.30
C THR A 554 19.25 -8.08 22.89
N GLU A 555 19.56 -9.24 22.33
CA GLU A 555 20.03 -9.43 20.97
C GLU A 555 18.96 -9.12 19.91
N LYS A 556 17.68 -9.16 20.30
CA LYS A 556 16.52 -8.83 19.46
C LYS A 556 16.08 -7.38 19.59
N HIS A 557 16.73 -6.60 20.47
CA HIS A 557 16.36 -5.20 20.66
C HIS A 557 16.59 -4.40 19.40
N ILE A 558 15.63 -3.51 19.10
CA ILE A 558 15.71 -2.59 17.98
C ILE A 558 16.82 -1.57 18.23
N LYS A 559 17.42 -1.13 17.13
CA LYS A 559 18.37 -0.03 17.10
C LYS A 559 17.84 1.02 16.12
N PHE A 560 18.55 2.14 15.98
CA PHE A 560 18.22 3.16 14.98
C PHE A 560 19.43 3.42 14.10
N LEU A 561 19.17 3.74 12.83
CA LEU A 561 20.22 4.25 11.96
C LEU A 561 20.86 5.51 12.58
N LYS A 562 22.19 5.52 12.61
CA LYS A 562 22.97 6.66 13.11
C LYS A 562 22.97 7.85 12.14
N THR A 563 22.82 7.56 10.85
CA THR A 563 22.70 8.54 9.77
C THR A 563 21.63 8.10 8.79
N SER A 564 20.91 9.04 8.18
CA SER A 564 19.90 8.71 7.16
C SER A 564 20.54 8.22 5.85
N TYR A 565 19.74 7.58 4.99
CA TYR A 565 20.18 7.23 3.63
C TYR A 565 20.34 8.46 2.73
N LEU A 566 19.83 9.63 3.12
CA LEU A 566 20.13 10.88 2.42
C LEU A 566 21.61 11.26 2.61
N LYS A 567 22.15 11.07 3.83
CA LYS A 567 23.54 11.36 4.14
C LYS A 567 24.51 10.31 3.60
N ASP A 568 24.16 9.04 3.70
CA ASP A 568 24.96 7.91 3.21
C ASP A 568 24.12 7.00 2.31
N TYR A 569 23.93 7.43 1.06
CA TYR A 569 23.14 6.68 0.09
C TYR A 569 23.82 5.39 -0.36
N SER A 570 25.14 5.23 -0.16
CA SER A 570 25.87 4.02 -0.55
C SER A 570 25.31 2.76 0.14
N ARG A 571 24.71 2.93 1.32
CA ARG A 571 24.00 1.87 2.05
C ARG A 571 22.65 1.49 1.44
N ALA A 572 22.02 2.35 0.65
CA ALA A 572 20.73 2.10 0.01
C ALA A 572 20.83 1.92 -1.53
N ASP A 573 22.02 2.10 -2.10
CA ASP A 573 22.30 2.11 -3.53
C ASP A 573 22.41 0.69 -4.13
N THR A 574 21.27 0.01 -4.23
CA THR A 574 21.20 -1.42 -4.51
C THR A 574 21.68 -1.81 -5.91
N GLN A 575 22.53 -2.84 -5.96
CA GLN A 575 22.85 -3.56 -7.20
C GLN A 575 21.61 -4.23 -7.77
N LEU A 576 21.13 -3.73 -8.91
CA LEU A 576 19.88 -4.22 -9.51
C LEU A 576 20.07 -5.56 -10.24
N ALA A 577 21.20 -5.73 -10.94
CA ALA A 577 21.53 -6.92 -11.72
C ALA A 577 23.05 -7.17 -11.69
N ASP A 578 23.50 -8.37 -12.08
CA ASP A 578 24.94 -8.70 -12.14
C ASP A 578 25.73 -7.77 -13.09
N LEU A 579 25.05 -7.19 -14.08
CA LEU A 579 25.61 -6.21 -15.01
C LEU A 579 25.90 -4.85 -14.34
N ASP A 580 25.28 -4.57 -13.20
CA ASP A 580 25.42 -3.35 -12.40
C ASP A 580 26.68 -3.40 -11.52
N THR A 581 27.82 -3.60 -12.15
CA THR A 581 29.11 -3.88 -11.50
C THR A 581 29.70 -2.71 -10.71
N SER A 582 29.16 -1.50 -10.89
CA SER A 582 29.60 -0.29 -10.17
C SER A 582 29.07 -0.21 -8.73
N LYS A 583 28.04 -1.01 -8.41
CA LYS A 583 27.34 -0.94 -7.13
C LYS A 583 27.86 -1.98 -6.15
N SER A 584 27.85 -1.60 -4.87
CA SER A 584 28.21 -2.51 -3.80
C SER A 584 27.13 -3.60 -3.65
N PRO A 585 27.50 -4.89 -3.51
CA PRO A 585 26.54 -5.93 -3.14
C PRO A 585 26.11 -5.83 -1.67
N ASN A 586 26.77 -5.00 -0.86
CA ASN A 586 26.55 -4.86 0.59
C ASN A 586 25.62 -3.70 0.94
N THR A 587 24.52 -3.53 0.21
CA THR A 587 23.48 -2.57 0.60
C THR A 587 22.59 -3.13 1.71
N ASP A 588 22.00 -2.22 2.47
CA ASP A 588 21.03 -2.54 3.49
C ASP A 588 19.79 -3.14 2.84
N GLN A 589 19.46 -4.34 3.30
CA GLN A 589 18.22 -5.03 2.98
C GLN A 589 17.16 -4.60 3.97
N LEU A 590 16.00 -4.22 3.46
CA LEU A 590 14.87 -3.74 4.24
C LEU A 590 13.88 -4.86 4.52
N PHE A 591 13.48 -4.97 5.77
CA PHE A 591 12.48 -5.89 6.31
C PHE A 591 11.35 -5.06 6.89
N ILE A 592 10.19 -5.18 6.28
CA ILE A 592 8.96 -4.48 6.64
C ILE A 592 7.95 -5.54 7.01
N VAL A 593 7.32 -5.37 8.17
CA VAL A 593 6.27 -6.25 8.66
C VAL A 593 5.10 -5.41 9.14
N GLY A 594 3.89 -5.81 8.78
CA GLY A 594 2.67 -5.21 9.30
C GLY A 594 1.42 -6.02 9.03
N TYR A 595 0.28 -5.45 9.40
CA TYR A 595 -1.00 -6.15 9.40
C TYR A 595 -2.09 -5.38 8.65
N PRO A 596 -2.03 -5.29 7.31
CA PRO A 596 -3.14 -4.76 6.53
C PRO A 596 -4.39 -5.64 6.61
N GLN A 597 -5.52 -5.02 6.30
CA GLN A 597 -6.80 -5.69 6.13
C GLN A 597 -6.67 -6.77 5.04
N ALA A 598 -7.31 -7.91 5.27
CA ALA A 598 -7.20 -9.07 4.39
C ALA A 598 -7.96 -8.87 3.05
N THR A 599 -8.68 -7.77 2.85
CA THR A 599 -9.30 -7.40 1.58
C THR A 599 -8.30 -7.22 0.44
N GLY A 600 -7.08 -6.78 0.75
CA GLY A 600 -5.98 -6.66 -0.22
C GLY A 600 -5.12 -7.93 -0.35
N ASP A 601 -5.46 -9.01 0.36
CA ASP A 601 -4.68 -10.27 0.36
C ASP A 601 -4.98 -11.10 -0.89
N TYR A 602 -4.21 -10.83 -1.96
CA TYR A 602 -4.25 -11.56 -3.23
C TYR A 602 -3.75 -13.02 -3.15
N PHE A 603 -3.42 -13.51 -1.96
CA PHE A 603 -3.05 -14.89 -1.71
C PHE A 603 -4.17 -15.68 -1.00
N LEU A 604 -5.28 -15.04 -0.60
CA LEU A 604 -6.47 -15.72 -0.11
C LEU A 604 -7.16 -16.51 -1.23
N ASP A 605 -7.08 -17.83 -1.11
CA ASP A 605 -7.80 -18.72 -2.00
C ASP A 605 -9.27 -18.82 -1.56
N LYS A 606 -10.20 -18.53 -2.47
CA LYS A 606 -11.64 -18.52 -2.19
C LYS A 606 -12.16 -19.86 -1.65
N TYR A 607 -11.52 -20.97 -1.98
CA TYR A 607 -11.95 -22.32 -1.63
C TYR A 607 -11.14 -22.89 -0.47
N GLN A 608 -9.80 -22.82 -0.52
CA GLN A 608 -8.93 -23.34 0.54
C GLN A 608 -8.97 -22.47 1.81
N ASP A 609 -9.17 -21.16 1.64
CA ASP A 609 -9.21 -20.18 2.73
C ASP A 609 -10.64 -19.62 2.91
N GLU A 610 -11.70 -20.40 2.62
CA GLU A 610 -13.10 -19.93 2.54
C GLU A 610 -13.56 -19.11 3.76
N TYR A 611 -13.19 -19.53 4.98
CA TYR A 611 -13.51 -18.80 6.21
C TYR A 611 -12.87 -17.41 6.25
N ASP A 612 -11.56 -17.34 5.98
CA ASP A 612 -10.80 -16.10 5.97
C ASP A 612 -11.25 -15.18 4.82
N TYR A 613 -11.53 -15.77 3.65
CA TYR A 613 -12.02 -15.06 2.48
C TYR A 613 -13.37 -14.38 2.76
N LYS A 614 -14.33 -15.08 3.39
CA LYS A 614 -15.64 -14.51 3.76
C LYS A 614 -15.54 -13.38 4.79
N LEU A 615 -14.52 -13.42 5.64
CA LEU A 615 -14.30 -12.45 6.71
C LEU A 615 -13.18 -11.45 6.40
N ASN A 616 -12.74 -11.34 5.15
CA ASN A 616 -11.56 -10.55 4.79
C ASN A 616 -11.68 -9.05 5.14
N LYS A 617 -12.89 -8.51 5.18
CA LYS A 617 -13.19 -7.13 5.67
C LYS A 617 -12.94 -6.97 7.16
N GLN A 618 -13.08 -8.04 7.93
CA GLN A 618 -12.91 -8.01 9.38
C GLN A 618 -11.56 -8.61 9.82
N GLY A 619 -10.89 -9.34 8.93
CA GLY A 619 -9.63 -10.02 9.14
C GLY A 619 -8.42 -9.20 8.70
N PHE A 620 -7.27 -9.50 9.28
CA PHE A 620 -5.99 -8.85 8.99
C PHE A 620 -4.95 -9.92 8.70
N SER A 621 -4.13 -9.69 7.69
CA SER A 621 -3.09 -10.62 7.28
C SER A 621 -1.73 -10.08 7.71
N LEU A 622 -0.83 -10.94 8.20
CA LEU A 622 0.58 -10.57 8.37
C LEU A 622 1.21 -10.39 6.99
N TRP A 623 1.80 -9.23 6.71
CA TRP A 623 2.42 -8.91 5.42
C TRP A 623 3.88 -8.55 5.57
N MET A 624 4.64 -8.87 4.53
CA MET A 624 6.07 -8.65 4.44
C MET A 624 6.43 -8.04 3.10
N ASN A 625 7.48 -7.21 3.04
CA ASN A 625 7.99 -6.69 1.76
C ASN A 625 8.81 -7.74 0.98
N SER A 626 8.37 -8.99 0.95
CA SER A 626 9.08 -10.09 0.29
C SER A 626 8.49 -10.42 -1.08
N ASP A 627 9.21 -11.23 -1.86
CA ASP A 627 8.80 -11.62 -3.21
C ASP A 627 7.61 -12.60 -3.14
N ALA A 628 6.55 -12.27 -3.88
CA ALA A 628 5.36 -13.11 -4.01
C ALA A 628 5.67 -14.52 -4.53
N SER A 629 6.75 -14.69 -5.30
CA SER A 629 7.17 -15.98 -5.84
C SER A 629 7.50 -17.01 -4.76
N PHE A 630 7.69 -16.60 -3.51
CA PHE A 630 7.99 -17.51 -2.40
C PHE A 630 6.75 -18.20 -1.84
N TYR A 631 5.55 -17.66 -2.09
CA TYR A 631 4.32 -18.25 -1.58
C TYR A 631 4.13 -19.67 -2.12
N ASN A 632 4.08 -20.66 -1.23
CA ASN A 632 4.04 -22.10 -1.53
C ASN A 632 5.22 -22.68 -2.35
N ALA A 633 6.26 -21.90 -2.67
CA ALA A 633 7.38 -22.35 -3.49
C ALA A 633 8.59 -22.82 -2.67
N LEU A 634 8.71 -22.42 -1.40
CA LEU A 634 9.89 -22.74 -0.58
C LEU A 634 9.87 -24.15 0.05
N TYR A 635 8.71 -24.82 0.09
CA TYR A 635 8.55 -26.13 0.74
C TYR A 635 9.37 -27.24 0.05
N ASN A 636 9.42 -27.22 -1.28
CA ASN A 636 10.09 -28.27 -2.08
C ASN A 636 11.62 -28.25 -1.96
N ASP A 637 12.20 -27.22 -1.37
CA ASP A 637 13.64 -26.99 -1.34
C ASP A 637 14.16 -26.73 0.09
N GLU A 638 13.36 -27.01 1.12
CA GLU A 638 13.71 -26.75 2.54
C GLU A 638 15.03 -27.43 2.97
N ASN A 639 15.34 -28.58 2.39
CA ASN A 639 16.53 -29.36 2.73
C ASN A 639 17.81 -28.90 2.03
N ASN A 640 17.74 -27.95 1.10
CA ASN A 640 18.90 -27.42 0.38
C ASN A 640 19.09 -25.92 0.64
N PRO A 641 19.64 -25.53 1.81
CA PRO A 641 19.80 -24.12 2.19
C PRO A 641 20.64 -23.31 1.18
N ASN A 642 21.45 -23.98 0.36
CA ASN A 642 22.31 -23.36 -0.65
C ASN A 642 21.62 -23.15 -2.00
N SER A 643 20.37 -23.58 -2.18
CA SER A 643 19.68 -23.36 -3.44
C SER A 643 19.46 -21.88 -3.74
N PRO A 644 19.44 -21.46 -5.03
CA PRO A 644 19.24 -20.05 -5.39
C PRO A 644 17.96 -19.44 -4.79
N ILE A 645 16.87 -20.22 -4.72
CA ILE A 645 15.59 -19.75 -4.16
C ILE A 645 15.69 -19.52 -2.65
N ASN A 646 16.39 -20.39 -1.91
CA ASN A 646 16.61 -20.21 -0.48
C ASN A 646 17.56 -19.04 -0.17
N GLN A 647 18.62 -18.88 -0.96
CA GLN A 647 19.51 -17.73 -0.84
C GLN A 647 18.75 -16.41 -1.10
N LYS A 648 17.84 -16.38 -2.07
CA LYS A 648 16.97 -15.22 -2.34
C LYS A 648 15.96 -15.00 -1.21
N ALA A 649 15.32 -16.05 -0.71
CA ALA A 649 14.31 -15.98 0.35
C ALA A 649 14.87 -15.50 1.70
N ASN A 650 16.17 -15.69 1.94
CA ASN A 650 16.87 -15.22 3.14
C ASN A 650 17.24 -13.72 3.12
N LYS A 651 17.02 -13.03 2.00
CA LYS A 651 17.26 -11.60 1.85
C LYS A 651 16.00 -10.78 2.14
N GLY A 652 16.19 -9.54 2.58
CA GLY A 652 15.15 -8.51 2.58
C GLY A 652 15.02 -7.88 1.19
N ASN A 653 14.21 -6.83 1.10
CA ASN A 653 14.02 -6.06 -0.14
C ASN A 653 14.75 -4.71 -0.06
N TYR A 654 14.43 -3.77 -0.94
CA TYR A 654 15.14 -2.52 -1.06
C TYR A 654 14.20 -1.33 -1.19
N LEU A 655 14.74 -0.15 -1.44
CA LEU A 655 13.95 1.00 -1.85
C LEU A 655 13.50 0.85 -3.31
N SER A 656 12.33 1.44 -3.61
CA SER A 656 11.69 1.44 -4.93
C SER A 656 12.40 2.38 -5.88
N LEU A 657 12.44 2.02 -7.15
CA LEU A 657 12.89 2.90 -8.23
C LEU A 657 11.77 3.84 -8.72
N ASN A 658 10.70 4.04 -7.97
CA ASN A 658 9.58 4.88 -8.40
C ASN A 658 10.06 6.29 -8.83
N ILE A 659 9.47 6.81 -9.92
CA ILE A 659 9.81 8.11 -10.51
C ILE A 659 8.81 9.19 -10.10
N GLY A 660 7.55 8.80 -9.86
CA GLY A 660 6.45 9.72 -9.59
C GLY A 660 6.57 10.44 -8.25
N TYR A 661 7.04 9.74 -7.21
CA TYR A 661 7.24 10.33 -5.88
C TYR A 661 8.65 10.86 -5.63
N ARG A 662 9.64 10.41 -6.39
CA ARG A 662 11.06 10.66 -6.12
C ARG A 662 11.42 12.12 -6.45
N SER A 663 11.90 12.87 -5.45
CA SER A 663 12.40 14.24 -5.65
C SER A 663 13.92 14.29 -5.92
N PHE A 664 14.69 13.31 -5.43
CA PHE A 664 16.14 13.20 -5.67
C PHE A 664 16.41 12.23 -6.83
N GLY A 665 16.79 12.74 -8.00
CA GLY A 665 16.97 11.93 -9.20
C GLY A 665 18.02 10.82 -9.04
N ASP A 666 19.14 11.13 -8.38
CA ASP A 666 20.27 10.22 -8.17
C ASP A 666 20.13 9.29 -6.94
N LYS A 667 19.09 9.47 -6.11
CA LYS A 667 18.82 8.68 -4.91
C LYS A 667 17.47 7.99 -5.00
N PRO A 668 17.34 6.93 -5.82
CA PRO A 668 16.14 6.12 -5.89
C PRO A 668 15.53 5.80 -4.52
N GLY A 669 14.23 6.07 -4.42
CA GLY A 669 13.43 5.79 -3.24
C GLY A 669 13.56 6.80 -2.10
N LEU A 670 14.22 7.95 -2.30
CA LEU A 670 14.16 9.09 -1.38
C LEU A 670 13.26 10.18 -1.93
N THR A 671 12.54 10.84 -1.04
CA THR A 671 11.78 12.04 -1.38
C THR A 671 11.69 13.04 -0.24
N ASP A 672 11.46 14.30 -0.59
CA ASP A 672 11.18 15.39 0.34
C ASP A 672 9.66 15.57 0.38
N ALA A 673 9.10 15.38 1.57
CA ALA A 673 7.66 15.39 1.77
C ALA A 673 7.04 16.74 1.40
N PHE A 674 7.67 17.86 1.75
CA PHE A 674 7.09 19.18 1.50
C PHE A 674 7.08 19.53 0.00
N ILE A 675 8.05 19.00 -0.75
CA ILE A 675 8.16 19.20 -2.19
C ILE A 675 7.25 18.23 -2.95
N ALA A 676 7.35 16.93 -2.70
CA ALA A 676 6.74 15.91 -3.57
C ALA A 676 5.42 15.35 -3.04
N THR A 677 5.24 15.31 -1.72
CA THR A 677 4.11 14.65 -1.03
C THR A 677 3.55 15.48 0.14
N PRO A 678 3.31 16.80 0.00
CA PRO A 678 2.95 17.67 1.14
C PRO A 678 1.61 17.29 1.79
N LYS A 679 0.83 16.46 1.09
CA LYS A 679 -0.37 15.81 1.58
C LYS A 679 -0.50 14.43 0.97
N VAL A 680 -1.24 13.56 1.66
CA VAL A 680 -1.67 12.26 1.14
C VAL A 680 -3.17 12.28 0.95
N GLY A 681 -3.61 11.93 -0.26
CA GLY A 681 -5.04 11.97 -0.62
C GLY A 681 -5.53 13.39 -0.95
N LYS A 682 -6.84 13.62 -0.81
CA LYS A 682 -7.49 14.85 -1.28
C LYS A 682 -7.29 16.04 -0.34
N GLU A 683 -7.20 15.79 0.95
CA GLU A 683 -7.16 16.82 1.99
C GLU A 683 -5.83 16.80 2.75
N LEU A 684 -5.52 17.90 3.44
CA LEU A 684 -4.44 17.92 4.42
C LEU A 684 -4.76 16.97 5.57
N HIS A 685 -3.71 16.45 6.21
CA HIS A 685 -3.87 15.69 7.44
C HIS A 685 -4.56 16.57 8.50
N LYS A 686 -5.52 16.00 9.21
CA LYS A 686 -6.29 16.67 10.26
C LYS A 686 -6.10 15.92 11.55
N SER A 687 -5.77 16.64 12.62
CA SER A 687 -5.78 16.11 13.97
C SER A 687 -7.02 16.57 14.71
N THR A 688 -7.65 15.61 15.37
CA THR A 688 -8.69 15.82 16.39
C THR A 688 -8.13 15.60 17.80
N ILE A 689 -6.99 14.93 17.92
CA ILE A 689 -6.29 14.84 19.21
C ILE A 689 -6.00 16.27 19.68
N MET A 690 -6.49 16.60 20.89
CA MET A 690 -6.32 17.89 21.58
C MET A 690 -7.23 19.05 21.16
N SER A 691 -8.18 18.85 20.24
CA SER A 691 -8.95 19.95 19.67
C SER A 691 -10.15 20.41 20.50
N ASN A 692 -10.05 20.38 21.82
CA ASN A 692 -11.03 21.05 22.68
C ASN A 692 -10.80 22.58 22.66
N PRO A 693 -11.88 23.39 22.63
CA PRO A 693 -13.28 23.00 22.79
C PRO A 693 -13.90 22.35 21.54
N MET A 694 -14.95 21.55 21.71
CA MET A 694 -15.81 21.12 20.60
C MET A 694 -16.66 22.30 20.12
N ARG A 695 -16.90 22.40 18.80
CA ARG A 695 -17.90 23.29 18.21
C ARG A 695 -19.23 22.55 18.08
N THR A 696 -20.33 23.26 17.89
CA THR A 696 -21.65 22.65 17.65
C THR A 696 -21.99 22.70 16.16
N GLU A 697 -22.48 21.60 15.60
CA GLU A 697 -22.95 21.51 14.23
C GLU A 697 -24.44 21.17 14.20
N LYS A 698 -25.20 21.90 13.36
CA LYS A 698 -26.63 21.66 13.14
C LYS A 698 -26.80 20.50 12.17
N ILE A 699 -27.51 19.47 12.60
CA ILE A 699 -27.81 18.31 11.78
C ILE A 699 -29.12 18.54 11.06
N THR A 700 -29.10 18.34 9.74
CA THR A 700 -30.30 18.45 8.92
C THR A 700 -30.49 17.21 8.06
N GLN A 701 -31.74 16.80 7.85
CA GLN A 701 -32.12 15.71 6.94
C GLN A 701 -33.11 16.22 5.91
N GLU A 702 -32.85 15.93 4.64
CA GLU A 702 -33.80 16.18 3.56
C GLU A 702 -34.87 15.06 3.58
N VAL A 703 -36.12 15.45 3.79
CA VAL A 703 -37.27 14.55 3.76
C VAL A 703 -38.26 15.03 2.69
N GLU A 704 -38.99 14.10 2.10
CA GLU A 704 -40.04 14.45 1.15
C GLU A 704 -41.38 14.56 1.89
N GLU A 705 -41.93 15.77 1.97
CA GLU A 705 -43.26 16.03 2.51
C GLU A 705 -44.15 16.64 1.43
N ASN A 706 -45.32 16.05 1.22
CA ASN A 706 -46.29 16.50 0.22
C ASN A 706 -45.69 16.66 -1.20
N GLY A 707 -44.77 15.78 -1.59
CA GLY A 707 -44.10 15.82 -2.90
C GLY A 707 -43.07 16.94 -3.05
N LYS A 708 -42.63 17.57 -1.94
CA LYS A 708 -41.54 18.55 -1.91
C LYS A 708 -40.44 18.07 -0.98
N LYS A 709 -39.20 18.22 -1.43
CA LYS A 709 -38.00 18.09 -0.59
C LYS A 709 -37.97 19.25 0.40
N VAL A 710 -38.04 18.93 1.69
CA VAL A 710 -37.89 19.87 2.80
C VAL A 710 -36.75 19.42 3.68
N VAL A 711 -35.92 20.37 4.10
CA VAL A 711 -34.80 20.13 5.01
C VAL A 711 -35.31 20.27 6.44
N LYS A 712 -35.32 19.19 7.20
CA LYS A 712 -35.65 19.19 8.64
C LYS A 712 -34.40 19.28 9.48
N GLU A 713 -34.42 20.16 10.47
CA GLU A 713 -33.39 20.22 11.51
C GLU A 713 -33.64 19.09 12.51
N LEU A 714 -32.64 18.23 12.70
CA LEU A 714 -32.67 17.08 13.60
C LEU A 714 -32.03 17.39 14.97
N GLY A 715 -31.41 18.56 15.13
CA GLY A 715 -30.80 19.03 16.37
C GLY A 715 -29.38 19.54 16.17
N GLU A 716 -28.69 19.75 17.29
CA GLU A 716 -27.32 20.26 17.37
C GLU A 716 -26.42 19.21 18.05
N LEU A 717 -25.29 18.87 17.43
CA LEU A 717 -24.34 17.89 17.97
C LEU A 717 -22.93 18.47 18.07
N PRO A 718 -22.16 18.09 19.10
CA PRO A 718 -20.80 18.56 19.26
C PRO A 718 -19.84 17.87 18.28
N VAL A 719 -18.94 18.64 17.70
CA VAL A 719 -17.93 18.27 16.72
C VAL A 719 -16.57 18.77 17.19
N ALA A 720 -15.56 17.91 17.17
CA ALA A 720 -14.20 18.29 17.57
C ALA A 720 -13.62 19.36 16.61
N ASN A 721 -12.88 20.34 17.13
CA ASN A 721 -12.11 21.20 16.23
C ASN A 721 -11.04 20.37 15.49
N THR A 722 -10.41 20.93 14.46
CA THR A 722 -9.33 20.22 13.75
C THR A 722 -8.16 21.15 13.51
N LYS A 723 -6.95 20.67 13.81
CA LYS A 723 -5.70 21.31 13.37
C LYS A 723 -5.22 20.61 12.11
N ARG A 724 -4.80 21.38 11.11
CA ARG A 724 -4.33 20.86 9.82
C ARG A 724 -2.82 20.74 9.83
N TYR A 725 -2.30 19.77 9.10
CA TYR A 725 -0.87 19.54 8.98
C TYR A 725 -0.44 19.29 7.54
N ILE A 726 0.79 19.72 7.24
CA ILE A 726 1.47 19.54 5.96
C ILE A 726 2.68 18.63 6.18
N ALA A 727 2.84 17.60 5.35
CA ALA A 727 3.94 16.65 5.46
C ALA A 727 5.27 17.38 5.16
N PHE A 728 6.26 17.17 6.02
CA PHE A 728 7.49 17.98 6.00
C PHE A 728 8.68 17.21 6.58
N GLY A 729 9.61 16.79 5.72
CA GLY A 729 10.77 16.00 6.10
C GLY A 729 11.12 14.94 5.08
N LEU A 730 11.99 14.00 5.46
CA LEU A 730 12.50 12.97 4.56
C LEU A 730 11.59 11.74 4.57
N GLU A 731 11.26 11.26 3.38
CA GLU A 731 10.49 10.04 3.17
C GLU A 731 11.25 9.03 2.32
N TYR A 732 10.92 7.75 2.52
CA TYR A 732 11.43 6.61 1.79
C TYR A 732 10.30 5.89 1.05
N LEU A 733 10.62 5.34 -0.12
CA LEU A 733 9.72 4.55 -0.96
C LEU A 733 10.13 3.08 -0.86
N PRO A 734 9.46 2.23 -0.08
CA PRO A 734 9.82 0.82 -0.01
C PRO A 734 9.38 0.06 -1.27
N ARG A 735 10.21 -0.86 -1.73
CA ARG A 735 9.85 -1.81 -2.79
C ARG A 735 9.02 -2.95 -2.23
N HIS A 736 8.04 -3.40 -3.02
CA HIS A 736 7.16 -4.53 -2.72
C HIS A 736 6.43 -4.41 -1.39
N TYR A 737 6.04 -3.20 -1.03
CA TYR A 737 5.19 -2.93 0.12
C TYR A 737 4.25 -1.78 -0.22
N ALA A 738 3.08 -2.15 -0.74
CA ALA A 738 1.96 -1.26 -1.05
C ALA A 738 0.62 -1.92 -0.67
N PRO A 739 0.46 -2.43 0.57
CA PRO A 739 -0.77 -3.07 1.00
C PRO A 739 -1.93 -2.07 1.15
N VAL A 740 -3.15 -2.60 1.31
CA VAL A 740 -4.35 -1.81 1.68
C VAL A 740 -4.27 -1.28 3.13
N GLY A 741 -5.33 -0.60 3.59
CA GLY A 741 -5.41 -0.04 4.93
C GLY A 741 -5.12 -1.04 6.06
N GLY A 742 -4.62 -0.54 7.19
CA GLY A 742 -4.20 -1.34 8.36
C GLY A 742 -2.69 -1.59 8.47
N ALA A 743 -1.94 -1.49 7.37
CA ALA A 743 -0.46 -1.55 7.38
C ALA A 743 0.21 -0.27 7.90
N SER A 744 -0.56 0.79 8.13
CA SER A 744 -0.07 2.02 8.74
C SER A 744 0.61 1.73 10.08
N GLY A 745 1.88 2.10 10.19
CA GLY A 745 2.71 1.95 11.38
C GLY A 745 3.71 0.81 11.28
N SER A 746 3.72 0.06 10.16
CA SER A 746 4.75 -0.96 9.90
C SER A 746 6.15 -0.38 10.02
N SER A 747 6.97 -1.01 10.87
CA SER A 747 8.38 -0.64 10.99
C SER A 747 9.16 -1.06 9.76
N ILE A 748 10.09 -0.21 9.30
CA ILE A 748 11.09 -0.55 8.29
C ILE A 748 12.43 -0.73 9.00
N ARG A 749 13.00 -1.93 8.89
CA ARG A 749 14.24 -2.32 9.56
C ARG A 749 15.27 -2.77 8.54
N ASN A 750 16.56 -2.57 8.79
CA ASN A 750 17.60 -3.23 8.00
C ASN A 750 17.95 -4.63 8.56
N GLN A 751 18.86 -5.34 7.90
CA GLN A 751 19.34 -6.66 8.32
C GLN A 751 19.99 -6.70 9.71
N ASN A 752 20.37 -5.56 10.28
CA ASN A 752 20.97 -5.41 11.60
C ASN A 752 19.94 -5.06 12.69
N ASN A 753 18.64 -5.10 12.36
CA ASN A 753 17.54 -4.66 13.22
C ASN A 753 17.63 -3.17 13.60
N GLU A 754 18.25 -2.36 12.74
CA GLU A 754 18.23 -0.90 12.85
C GLU A 754 16.97 -0.38 12.14
N LEU A 755 16.18 0.40 12.85
CA LEU A 755 15.02 1.09 12.32
C LEU A 755 15.45 2.24 11.41
N VAL A 756 14.83 2.25 10.24
CA VAL A 756 15.10 3.18 9.14
C VAL A 756 13.97 4.20 9.05
N GLY A 757 12.73 3.73 9.14
CA GLY A 757 11.54 4.56 9.04
C GLY A 757 10.27 3.82 9.43
N VAL A 758 9.13 4.50 9.29
CA VAL A 758 7.79 3.96 9.55
C VAL A 758 6.89 4.18 8.35
N TYR A 759 6.30 3.10 7.84
CA TYR A 759 5.38 3.14 6.70
C TYR A 759 4.05 3.79 7.09
N PHE A 760 3.48 4.65 6.23
CA PHE A 760 2.25 5.37 6.56
C PHE A 760 1.22 5.52 5.43
N ALA A 761 1.64 5.44 4.16
CA ALA A 761 0.73 5.59 3.03
C ALA A 761 1.03 4.59 1.93
N SER A 762 -0.01 4.14 1.23
CA SER A 762 0.08 3.16 0.15
C SER A 762 -0.46 3.73 -1.17
N ASN A 763 0.21 3.38 -2.28
CA ASN A 763 -0.30 3.62 -3.62
C ASN A 763 -0.18 2.32 -4.44
N GLU A 764 -1.29 1.60 -4.53
CA GLU A 764 -1.38 0.31 -5.22
C GLU A 764 -1.17 0.41 -6.73
N THR A 765 -1.36 1.58 -7.34
CA THR A 765 -1.01 1.79 -8.75
C THR A 765 0.49 1.96 -8.90
N ALA A 766 1.13 2.74 -8.03
CA ALA A 766 2.57 2.94 -8.00
C ALA A 766 3.35 1.70 -7.50
N LYS A 767 2.67 0.70 -6.94
CA LYS A 767 3.23 -0.54 -6.34
C LYS A 767 4.31 -0.24 -5.29
N THR A 768 4.20 0.91 -4.64
CA THR A 768 5.04 1.39 -3.54
C THR A 768 4.20 2.28 -2.62
N GLY A 769 4.74 2.62 -1.46
CA GLY A 769 4.12 3.57 -0.54
C GLY A 769 5.12 4.59 -0.03
N LEU A 770 4.75 5.29 1.04
CA LEU A 770 5.57 6.31 1.68
C LEU A 770 5.87 5.88 3.12
N ALA A 771 7.11 6.11 3.52
CA ALA A 771 7.57 5.87 4.87
C ALA A 771 8.36 7.07 5.40
N VAL A 772 8.03 7.53 6.59
CA VAL A 772 8.75 8.60 7.27
C VAL A 772 10.12 8.09 7.70
N ALA A 773 11.19 8.81 7.34
CA ALA A 773 12.50 8.58 7.92
C ALA A 773 12.55 9.10 9.36
N PHE A 774 13.08 8.30 10.30
CA PHE A 774 13.23 8.75 11.70
C PHE A 774 14.22 9.90 11.87
N ARG A 775 15.14 10.06 10.91
CA ARG A 775 16.23 11.02 10.97
C ARG A 775 16.49 11.62 9.58
N SER A 776 16.85 12.90 9.56
CA SER A 776 17.36 13.62 8.40
C SER A 776 18.53 14.50 8.83
N GLU A 777 19.61 14.48 8.06
CA GLU A 777 20.74 15.42 8.21
C GLU A 777 20.46 16.79 7.59
N GLY A 778 19.36 16.92 6.84
CA GLY A 778 18.97 18.09 6.06
C GLY A 778 19.57 18.08 4.64
N PHE A 779 18.99 18.91 3.77
CA PHE A 779 19.45 19.11 2.39
C PHE A 779 19.36 20.58 2.01
N ASP A 780 20.46 21.13 1.47
CA ASP A 780 20.52 22.50 0.98
C ASP A 780 20.15 22.53 -0.52
N TYR A 781 19.04 23.19 -0.82
CA TYR A 781 18.55 23.37 -2.17
C TYR A 781 19.20 24.56 -2.90
N LYS A 782 20.23 25.20 -2.33
CA LYS A 782 20.98 26.32 -2.94
C LYS A 782 20.05 27.45 -3.40
N GLY A 783 19.01 27.72 -2.62
CA GLY A 783 18.02 28.76 -2.91
C GLY A 783 16.99 28.41 -3.98
N LEU A 784 16.98 27.18 -4.53
CA LEU A 784 16.01 26.73 -5.54
C LEU A 784 14.55 26.93 -5.09
N TYR A 785 14.30 26.75 -3.79
CA TYR A 785 12.99 26.93 -3.14
C TYR A 785 12.99 28.12 -2.16
N GLY A 786 13.78 29.16 -2.47
CA GLY A 786 13.92 30.34 -1.62
C GLY A 786 14.63 30.00 -0.30
N LYS A 787 13.97 30.24 0.83
CA LYS A 787 14.54 29.97 2.17
C LYS A 787 14.36 28.51 2.61
N TYR A 788 13.56 27.72 1.89
CA TYR A 788 13.27 26.35 2.27
C TYR A 788 14.48 25.44 2.00
N ASN A 789 14.83 24.66 3.02
CA ASN A 789 15.75 23.54 2.96
C ASN A 789 15.10 22.36 3.69
N LEU A 790 15.38 21.14 3.24
CA LEU A 790 14.93 19.95 3.96
C LEU A 790 15.49 20.01 5.39
N PRO A 791 14.67 19.89 6.44
CA PRO A 791 15.10 20.10 7.81
C PRO A 791 16.02 18.98 8.32
N GLN A 792 16.87 19.34 9.27
CA GLN A 792 17.65 18.40 10.07
C GLN A 792 16.83 18.04 11.32
N TYR A 793 16.58 16.75 11.56
CA TYR A 793 15.79 16.28 12.71
C TYR A 793 16.10 14.83 13.07
N ASP A 794 15.80 14.46 14.32
CA ASP A 794 15.74 13.07 14.78
C ASP A 794 14.49 12.88 15.66
N LEU A 795 13.52 12.10 15.20
CA LEU A 795 12.22 11.95 15.87
C LEU A 795 12.32 11.18 17.20
N ILE A 796 13.42 10.47 17.44
CA ILE A 796 13.62 9.63 18.63
C ILE A 796 14.47 10.39 19.65
N TYR A 797 15.70 10.75 19.26
CA TYR A 797 16.70 11.33 20.13
C TYR A 797 16.64 12.86 20.16
N GLY A 798 16.13 13.51 19.10
CA GLY A 798 16.12 14.96 18.95
C GLY A 798 17.49 15.54 18.61
N GLY A 799 17.62 16.86 18.77
CA GLY A 799 18.89 17.59 18.61
C GLY A 799 19.16 18.11 17.18
N GLY A 800 18.19 17.99 16.27
CA GLY A 800 18.29 18.61 14.95
C GLY A 800 18.27 20.14 15.00
N LYS A 801 18.89 20.79 14.01
CA LYS A 801 18.83 22.24 13.84
C LYS A 801 17.37 22.68 13.75
N ASN A 802 16.96 23.60 14.63
CA ASN A 802 15.59 24.13 14.72
C ASN A 802 14.53 23.12 15.18
N GLN A 803 14.89 21.91 15.63
CA GLN A 803 13.95 20.93 16.18
C GLN A 803 13.61 21.25 17.63
N LYS A 804 12.32 21.23 17.99
CA LYS A 804 11.85 21.50 19.36
C LYS A 804 11.32 20.28 20.10
N THR A 805 10.86 19.23 19.42
CA THR A 805 10.30 18.03 20.06
C THR A 805 10.82 16.72 19.46
N SER A 806 10.83 15.68 20.28
CA SER A 806 11.20 14.30 19.97
C SER A 806 10.60 13.35 21.02
N PHE A 807 10.62 12.04 20.78
CA PHE A 807 10.20 11.05 21.78
C PHE A 807 10.95 11.22 23.11
N ARG A 808 12.28 11.39 23.07
CA ARG A 808 13.11 11.69 24.27
C ARG A 808 12.59 12.90 25.04
N GLN A 809 12.35 14.01 24.34
CA GLN A 809 11.89 15.26 24.97
C GLN A 809 10.47 15.11 25.53
N ALA A 810 9.63 14.29 24.89
CA ALA A 810 8.31 13.99 25.40
C ALA A 810 8.36 13.17 26.70
N LEU A 811 9.21 12.14 26.76
CA LEU A 811 9.47 11.42 28.01
C LEU A 811 10.02 12.34 29.10
N GLN A 812 10.96 13.23 28.77
CA GLN A 812 11.48 14.24 29.69
C GLN A 812 10.38 15.17 30.22
N THR A 813 9.46 15.60 29.35
CA THR A 813 8.32 16.45 29.72
C THR A 813 7.40 15.74 30.72
N ILE A 814 7.13 14.46 30.48
CA ILE A 814 6.21 13.65 31.27
C ILE A 814 6.84 13.26 32.61
N TYR A 815 8.03 12.65 32.56
CA TYR A 815 8.64 11.92 33.67
C TYR A 815 9.81 12.66 34.35
N GLY A 816 10.31 13.74 33.74
CA GLY A 816 11.48 14.49 34.22
C GLY A 816 12.82 13.94 33.70
N ASP A 817 13.89 14.68 33.97
CA ASP A 817 15.22 14.52 33.37
C ASP A 817 15.89 13.15 33.60
N ASN A 818 15.65 12.56 34.77
CA ASN A 818 16.32 11.33 35.20
C ASN A 818 15.56 10.05 34.82
N PHE A 819 14.47 10.16 34.05
CA PHE A 819 13.71 9.00 33.61
C PHE A 819 14.56 8.11 32.70
N LYS A 820 14.52 6.79 32.93
CA LYS A 820 15.37 5.82 32.23
C LYS A 820 14.55 4.77 31.53
N THR A 821 14.96 4.48 30.30
CA THR A 821 14.36 3.45 29.45
C THR A 821 15.46 2.61 28.80
N SER A 822 15.08 1.58 28.03
CA SER A 822 16.04 0.77 27.27
C SER A 822 16.88 1.62 26.30
N LEU A 823 16.24 2.60 25.64
CA LEU A 823 16.92 3.53 24.74
C LEU A 823 17.71 4.63 25.48
N PHE A 824 17.21 5.10 26.63
CA PHE A 824 17.80 6.20 27.41
C PHE A 824 18.35 5.72 28.76
N LYS A 825 19.32 4.79 28.74
CA LYS A 825 19.89 4.15 29.95
C LYS A 825 20.51 5.15 30.94
N ASN A 826 21.05 6.26 30.43
CA ASN A 826 21.68 7.31 31.22
C ASN A 826 20.72 8.44 31.63
N GLY A 827 19.43 8.34 31.28
CA GLY A 827 18.43 9.38 31.49
C GLY A 827 18.04 10.08 30.19
N VAL A 828 16.78 10.51 30.11
CA VAL A 828 16.23 11.23 28.95
C VAL A 828 16.79 12.64 28.76
N ASN A 829 17.53 13.19 29.72
CA ASN A 829 18.23 14.47 29.57
C ASN A 829 19.48 14.40 28.66
N GLN A 830 19.94 13.22 28.27
CA GLN A 830 21.13 13.02 27.46
C GLN A 830 20.79 12.41 26.09
N ILE A 831 21.44 12.92 25.04
CA ILE A 831 21.47 12.29 23.72
C ILE A 831 22.73 11.43 23.64
N PRO A 832 22.65 10.13 23.30
CA PRO A 832 23.84 9.30 23.10
C PRO A 832 24.74 9.89 22.00
N GLU A 833 26.06 9.80 22.19
CA GLU A 833 27.03 10.53 21.36
C GLU A 833 26.94 10.18 19.87
N GLU A 834 26.65 8.93 19.55
CA GLU A 834 26.49 8.45 18.18
C GLU A 834 25.27 9.00 17.44
N PHE A 835 24.28 9.55 18.15
CA PHE A 835 23.06 10.15 17.57
C PHE A 835 23.09 11.68 17.55
N LYS A 836 24.09 12.31 18.18
CA LYS A 836 24.27 13.77 18.10
C LYS A 836 24.61 14.19 16.67
N PHE A 837 23.99 15.25 16.19
CA PHE A 837 24.37 15.85 14.92
C PHE A 837 25.76 16.48 15.04
N LYS A 838 26.71 15.94 14.28
CA LYS A 838 28.03 16.55 14.09
C LYS A 838 27.88 17.64 13.05
N ASN A 839 27.39 18.80 13.48
CA ASN A 839 27.41 19.98 12.64
C ASN A 839 28.88 20.38 12.48
N THR A 840 29.55 19.86 11.45
CA THR A 840 30.74 20.54 10.93
C THR A 840 30.26 21.93 10.53
N ASN A 841 30.95 22.97 11.01
CA ASN A 841 30.76 24.33 10.52
C ASN A 841 31.03 24.34 9.01
N SER A 842 30.01 24.06 8.21
CA SER A 842 30.04 24.21 6.76
C SER A 842 29.56 25.62 6.47
N ASN A 843 30.52 26.54 6.32
CA ASN A 843 30.32 27.81 5.62
C ASN A 843 29.94 27.56 4.16
#